data_AF-A0AAD6IXQ2-F1
#
_entry.id   AF-A0AAD6IXQ2-F1
#
_cell.length_a   1.000
_cell.length_b   1.000
_cell.length_c   1.000
_cell.angle_alpha   90.00
_cell.angle_beta   90.00
_cell.angle_gamma   90.00
#
_symmetry.space_group_name_H-M   'P 1'
#
loop_
_entity.id
_entity.type
_entity.pdbx_description
1 polymer ?
#
loop_
_entity_poly.entity_id
_entity_poly.type
_entity_poly.pdbx_seq_one_letter_code
_entity_poly.pdbx_strand_id
1 'polypeptide(L)'
;MASAAGSASGSALPVPSTNTTMVGWVPESPGRGTLTLITTCLLTMFICTWVVIHRRVYSNVSRGEFHKAAMFLKAIVAPEFIAVEGLQEWSQARKMVRDCAQFKDDQGNSMELIHTFYISMLALRYRTSRNTARIIWPNQYVWLLRNGLIDWKDHAAWGLSKRDIKDKSNTDGFAKATALVQVFWFLAQCIIRAVHHLPLAPLESMTISYIPLFAATYFFWWFKPKDIMSPSDVDLPAMTSAQREEFESLAISYDFDDEGLPKQTSWWNIWALTPRVFEKEYEIQRKAELYSQNYAYQGDRKGVVQLEVSETVVYEEEFAPFASDIDLAFFSSLAYRKINFDKLDTSARPVLGVYEIQPNDSPENSCRIQVGPTALTAKETAVGQYRAEGYIRNVNTIEEFKKANYSDIIQRSGRTIWEAILDGSIYSIPSLLASFTIISFADLKKYHFHYWCGFPAIHSAPPWTVVERWKFSEEESVSLCDTVSTWRYGVDSRQRGFFLFKRVKPATGDSETVWTVAPLGEYEQGGGFFSDVKDMKKDAFVAFADPSNFDEHPGWPLRNLLVLIRKRWKLREVNIVGYRDVHALRHFPRSVIWTMRDDSEPDLSELSLKDTPLPKITGWERNRDKRLSPRFADLSQMMDPTRLADSAVDLNNRLMKWRIAPELNLDKIKETKCLLLGSGTLGAYVSRILLGWGVHKITFVDNANVSYSNPVRQPLFTFEDCQNGGKPKAARAAEALREIYPNVDSQGFKMQVPMAGHPIRDKTHEEQMKADYDKLISLIQEHDAIFLLMDTRESRWLPTLLGKFYGKIVLNAALGFDTFVVMRHGVRPEVETDDDESEEAQAKKSTSSEPVSELGCYFCNDVVAPADSVRDQTLDQMCTVTRPGIAAIASALLVELFVSILQHPQLGAAPAPASADADRGSHPLGVVPHQLRGFLFNFQNKMIHAPGYVHCSACSNKILTAFDDGGWDFVKRAMNETGFIEEVSGLAEVQRAAAAVEGELDWSDEDAGDGEGEMI
;
A
#
# COMPACT_ATOMS: atom_id res chain seq x y z
N MET A 1 -39.82 -59.68 -47.04
CA MET A 1 -38.66 -60.60 -47.01
C MET A 1 -37.62 -60.00 -46.07
N ALA A 2 -37.10 -60.83 -45.16
CA ALA A 2 -36.40 -60.42 -43.95
C ALA A 2 -35.08 -59.67 -44.17
N SER A 3 -34.87 -58.61 -43.39
CA SER A 3 -33.57 -58.27 -42.78
C SER A 3 -33.82 -57.40 -41.55
N ALA A 4 -33.21 -57.78 -40.44
CA ALA A 4 -33.56 -57.41 -39.08
C ALA A 4 -32.94 -56.08 -38.63
N ALA A 5 -33.66 -55.45 -37.70
CA ALA A 5 -33.33 -54.22 -37.00
C ALA A 5 -32.16 -54.37 -36.01
N GLY A 6 -31.39 -53.29 -35.86
CA GLY A 6 -30.49 -53.04 -34.73
C GLY A 6 -30.49 -51.55 -34.42
N SER A 7 -31.15 -51.20 -33.32
CA SER A 7 -31.47 -49.85 -32.84
C SER A 7 -30.25 -48.95 -32.59
N ALA A 8 -30.25 -47.76 -33.22
CA ALA A 8 -29.41 -46.63 -32.83
C ALA A 8 -29.96 -46.02 -31.53
N SER A 9 -29.28 -46.25 -30.41
CA SER A 9 -29.46 -45.48 -29.18
C SER A 9 -28.49 -44.31 -29.22
N GLY A 10 -29.04 -43.08 -29.27
CA GLY A 10 -28.28 -41.87 -29.06
C GLY A 10 -27.79 -41.83 -27.61
N SER A 11 -26.49 -42.07 -27.41
CA SER A 11 -25.84 -41.78 -26.13
C SER A 11 -25.41 -40.32 -26.14
N ALA A 12 -25.91 -39.60 -25.14
CA ALA A 12 -25.57 -38.22 -24.86
C ALA A 12 -24.06 -38.04 -24.72
N LEU A 13 -23.55 -36.93 -25.25
CA LEU A 13 -22.19 -36.45 -25.04
C LEU A 13 -21.89 -36.39 -23.53
N PRO A 14 -20.79 -36.98 -23.04
CA PRO A 14 -20.37 -36.79 -21.67
C PRO A 14 -19.83 -35.36 -21.49
N VAL A 15 -20.42 -34.64 -20.55
CA VAL A 15 -19.88 -33.38 -19.99
C VAL A 15 -18.47 -33.66 -19.47
N PRO A 16 -17.42 -32.87 -19.81
CA PRO A 16 -16.10 -33.08 -19.27
C PRO A 16 -16.11 -32.75 -17.78
N SER A 17 -15.94 -33.77 -16.95
CA SER A 17 -15.63 -33.58 -15.53
C SER A 17 -14.20 -33.06 -15.44
N THR A 18 -14.04 -31.83 -14.96
CA THR A 18 -12.75 -31.25 -14.56
C THR A 18 -12.28 -31.88 -13.24
N ASN A 19 -12.05 -33.19 -13.25
CA ASN A 19 -11.28 -33.85 -12.21
C ASN A 19 -9.80 -33.66 -12.55
N THR A 20 -9.15 -32.69 -11.90
CA THR A 20 -7.68 -32.55 -11.89
C THR A 20 -7.07 -33.70 -11.09
N THR A 21 -6.99 -34.88 -11.69
CA THR A 21 -6.19 -35.99 -11.18
C THR A 21 -4.71 -35.68 -11.42
N MET A 22 -3.92 -35.64 -10.34
CA MET A 22 -2.46 -35.54 -10.43
C MET A 22 -1.93 -36.79 -11.13
N VAL A 23 -1.43 -36.64 -12.35
CA VAL A 23 -0.80 -37.70 -13.13
C VAL A 23 0.72 -37.60 -13.03
N GLY A 24 1.37 -38.75 -12.81
CA GLY A 24 2.83 -38.86 -12.73
C GLY A 24 3.50 -38.89 -14.11
N TRP A 25 4.68 -39.51 -14.20
CA TRP A 25 5.41 -39.66 -15.46
C TRP A 25 4.62 -40.48 -16.49
N VAL A 26 4.43 -39.92 -17.69
CA VAL A 26 3.69 -40.53 -18.80
C VAL A 26 4.67 -40.98 -19.90
N PRO A 27 4.75 -42.29 -20.22
CA PRO A 27 5.55 -42.79 -21.32
C PRO A 27 4.98 -42.39 -22.68
N GLU A 28 5.81 -42.46 -23.72
CA GLU A 28 5.51 -41.92 -25.04
C GLU A 28 4.58 -42.85 -25.85
N SER A 29 3.26 -42.63 -25.80
CA SER A 29 2.22 -43.37 -26.56
C SER A 29 0.87 -42.64 -26.50
N PRO A 30 -0.05 -42.80 -27.49
CA PRO A 30 -0.16 -42.05 -28.75
C PRO A 30 -0.31 -40.52 -28.60
N GLY A 31 -0.07 -39.96 -27.40
CA GLY A 31 0.11 -38.54 -27.12
C GLY A 31 1.53 -38.20 -26.65
N ARG A 32 1.83 -36.89 -26.56
CA ARG A 32 3.13 -36.35 -26.09
C ARG A 32 3.47 -36.86 -24.69
N GLY A 33 4.58 -37.57 -24.54
CA GLY A 33 5.07 -38.07 -23.25
C GLY A 33 5.75 -36.99 -22.38
N THR A 34 5.96 -37.27 -21.09
CA THR A 34 6.58 -36.33 -20.13
C THR A 34 8.01 -35.95 -20.52
N LEU A 35 8.79 -36.91 -21.05
CA LEU A 35 10.16 -36.65 -21.50
C LEU A 35 10.20 -35.60 -22.61
N THR A 36 9.39 -35.79 -23.65
CA THR A 36 9.33 -34.88 -24.81
C THR A 36 8.81 -33.51 -24.42
N LEU A 37 7.89 -33.42 -23.46
CA LEU A 37 7.46 -32.14 -22.89
C LEU A 37 8.62 -31.40 -22.22
N ILE A 38 9.34 -32.08 -21.32
CA ILE A 38 10.48 -31.48 -20.60
C ILE A 38 11.57 -31.06 -21.58
N THR A 39 11.97 -31.94 -22.50
CA THR A 39 13.06 -31.66 -23.45
C THR A 39 12.71 -30.50 -24.37
N THR A 40 11.49 -30.44 -24.90
CA THR A 40 11.07 -29.34 -25.79
C THR A 40 10.95 -28.00 -25.06
N CYS A 41 10.50 -27.96 -23.80
CA CYS A 41 10.47 -26.73 -23.01
C CYS A 41 11.89 -26.25 -22.68
N LEU A 42 12.74 -27.14 -22.15
CA LEU A 42 14.12 -26.80 -21.79
C LEU A 42 14.95 -26.39 -23.01
N LEU A 43 14.79 -27.08 -24.14
CA LEU A 43 15.49 -26.75 -25.39
C LEU A 43 15.06 -25.39 -25.93
N THR A 44 13.75 -25.09 -25.90
CA THR A 44 13.21 -23.79 -26.32
C THR A 44 13.77 -22.68 -25.43
N MET A 45 13.73 -22.84 -24.10
CA MET A 45 14.30 -21.85 -23.17
C MET A 45 15.81 -21.68 -23.39
N PHE A 46 16.57 -22.77 -23.55
CA PHE A 46 18.01 -22.72 -23.78
C PHE A 46 18.36 -21.96 -25.06
N ILE A 47 17.76 -22.34 -26.20
CA ILE A 47 18.07 -21.73 -27.50
C ILE A 47 17.68 -20.25 -27.50
N CYS A 48 16.50 -19.90 -27.00
CA CYS A 48 16.06 -18.50 -26.98
C CYS A 48 16.97 -17.63 -26.09
N THR A 49 17.35 -18.15 -24.93
CA THR A 49 18.18 -17.42 -23.97
C THR A 49 19.62 -17.28 -24.49
N TRP A 50 20.23 -18.38 -24.93
CA TRP A 50 21.63 -18.40 -25.38
C TRP A 50 21.85 -17.56 -26.64
N VAL A 51 20.88 -17.56 -27.56
CA VAL A 51 20.99 -16.78 -28.80
C VAL A 51 20.83 -15.29 -28.54
N VAL A 52 20.00 -14.89 -27.58
CA VAL A 52 19.70 -13.48 -27.27
C VAL A 52 20.80 -12.81 -26.43
N ILE A 53 21.62 -13.54 -25.69
CA ILE A 53 22.62 -12.92 -24.80
C ILE A 53 23.86 -12.45 -25.55
N HIS A 54 24.23 -11.20 -25.29
CA HIS A 54 25.47 -10.57 -25.76
C HIS A 54 26.39 -10.30 -24.57
N ARG A 55 27.58 -10.91 -24.58
CA ARG A 55 28.58 -10.69 -23.52
C ARG A 55 29.26 -9.32 -23.63
N ARG A 56 29.70 -8.77 -22.50
CA ARG A 56 30.65 -7.64 -22.45
C ARG A 56 32.02 -8.03 -23.01
N VAL A 57 32.80 -7.03 -23.44
CA VAL A 57 34.13 -7.24 -24.00
C VAL A 57 35.19 -7.15 -22.90
N TYR A 58 35.90 -8.26 -22.70
CA TYR A 58 37.02 -8.36 -21.76
C TYR A 58 38.32 -8.59 -22.53
N SER A 59 39.44 -8.17 -21.96
CA SER A 59 40.77 -8.54 -22.49
C SER A 59 41.03 -10.05 -22.38
N ASN A 60 40.54 -10.67 -21.31
CA ASN A 60 40.65 -12.11 -21.08
C ASN A 60 39.42 -12.86 -21.61
N VAL A 61 39.65 -13.71 -22.61
CA VAL A 61 38.63 -14.54 -23.26
C VAL A 61 37.85 -15.41 -22.26
N SER A 62 38.52 -16.01 -21.28
CA SER A 62 37.88 -16.87 -20.28
C SER A 62 36.88 -16.12 -19.41
N ARG A 63 37.17 -14.86 -19.05
CA ARG A 63 36.23 -14.00 -18.32
C ARG A 63 35.01 -13.64 -19.18
N GLY A 64 35.22 -13.41 -20.47
CA GLY A 64 34.14 -13.17 -21.43
C GLY A 64 33.17 -14.36 -21.54
N GLU A 65 33.69 -15.59 -21.66
CA GLU A 65 32.86 -16.81 -21.70
C GLU A 65 32.11 -17.02 -20.37
N PHE A 66 32.81 -16.81 -19.25
CA PHE A 66 32.20 -16.95 -17.93
C PHE A 66 31.09 -15.92 -17.68
N HIS A 67 31.29 -14.67 -18.08
CA HIS A 67 30.26 -13.63 -18.01
C HIS A 67 29.04 -13.98 -18.86
N LYS A 68 29.23 -14.57 -20.04
CA LYS A 68 28.12 -15.05 -20.89
C LYS A 68 27.31 -16.15 -20.18
N ALA A 69 27.99 -17.10 -19.52
CA ALA A 69 27.34 -18.14 -18.73
C ALA A 69 26.56 -17.57 -17.52
N ALA A 70 27.11 -16.57 -16.84
CA ALA A 70 26.41 -15.90 -15.74
C ALA A 70 25.17 -15.13 -16.21
N MET A 71 25.26 -14.42 -17.34
CA MET A 71 24.11 -13.76 -17.96
C MET A 71 23.05 -14.76 -18.40
N PHE A 72 23.46 -15.95 -18.85
CA PHE A 72 22.55 -17.04 -19.20
C PHE A 72 21.77 -17.55 -17.98
N LEU A 73 22.45 -17.78 -16.86
CA LEU A 73 21.80 -18.15 -15.61
C LEU A 73 20.85 -17.05 -15.11
N LYS A 74 21.27 -15.79 -15.17
CA LYS A 74 20.45 -14.63 -14.81
C LYS A 74 19.17 -14.55 -15.64
N ALA A 75 19.26 -14.80 -16.95
CA ALA A 75 18.11 -14.79 -17.85
C ALA A 75 17.12 -15.93 -17.61
N ILE A 76 17.57 -17.08 -17.06
CA ILE A 76 16.67 -18.18 -16.68
C ILE A 76 15.91 -17.84 -15.39
N VAL A 77 16.59 -17.24 -14.42
CA VAL A 77 16.04 -16.92 -13.09
C VAL A 77 15.17 -15.66 -13.12
N ALA A 78 15.58 -14.65 -13.89
CA ALA A 78 14.95 -13.33 -13.94
C ALA A 78 15.02 -12.75 -15.37
N PRO A 79 14.27 -13.31 -16.34
CA PRO A 79 14.29 -12.86 -17.74
C PRO A 79 13.88 -11.39 -17.92
N GLU A 80 13.02 -10.87 -17.05
CA GLU A 80 12.58 -9.48 -17.05
C GLU A 80 13.72 -8.50 -16.75
N PHE A 81 14.66 -8.87 -15.88
CA PHE A 81 15.84 -8.04 -15.60
C PHE A 81 16.72 -7.87 -16.83
N ILE A 82 16.85 -8.93 -17.65
CA ILE A 82 17.61 -8.88 -18.89
C ILE A 82 16.92 -8.01 -19.95
N ALA A 83 15.58 -8.07 -20.03
CA ALA A 83 14.81 -7.19 -20.90
C ALA A 83 14.97 -5.70 -20.51
N VAL A 84 14.98 -5.40 -19.21
CA VAL A 84 15.23 -4.04 -18.67
C VAL A 84 16.66 -3.58 -19.00
N GLU A 85 17.67 -4.44 -18.81
CA GLU A 85 19.05 -4.12 -19.21
C GLU A 85 19.15 -3.84 -20.72
N GLY A 86 18.47 -4.63 -21.54
CA GLY A 86 18.38 -4.42 -22.98
C GLY A 86 17.80 -3.05 -23.32
N LEU A 87 16.69 -2.67 -22.69
CA LEU A 87 16.05 -1.36 -22.87
C LEU A 87 16.98 -0.21 -22.45
N GLN A 88 17.63 -0.33 -21.30
CA GLN A 88 18.56 0.70 -20.79
C GLN A 88 19.75 0.91 -21.73
N GLU A 89 20.37 -0.17 -22.22
CA GLU A 89 21.46 -0.10 -23.20
C GLU A 89 21.02 0.50 -24.52
N TRP A 90 19.85 0.08 -25.01
CA TRP A 90 19.30 0.62 -26.24
C TRP A 90 18.97 2.11 -26.13
N SER A 91 18.42 2.55 -24.99
CA SER A 91 18.16 3.96 -24.71
C SER A 91 19.45 4.79 -24.68
N GLN A 92 20.49 4.30 -23.99
CA GLN A 92 21.81 4.94 -23.95
C GLN A 92 22.45 5.02 -25.34
N ALA A 93 22.42 3.92 -26.11
CA ALA A 93 22.94 3.88 -27.47
C ALA A 93 22.23 4.90 -28.38
N ARG A 94 20.88 4.98 -28.31
CA ARG A 94 20.11 5.97 -29.06
C ARG A 94 20.35 7.41 -28.61
N LYS A 95 20.61 7.65 -27.32
CA LYS A 95 21.00 8.97 -26.82
C LYS A 95 22.35 9.38 -27.42
N MET A 96 23.34 8.49 -27.38
CA MET A 96 24.67 8.75 -27.93
C MET A 96 24.65 9.01 -29.46
N VAL A 97 23.86 8.24 -30.22
CA VAL A 97 23.66 8.51 -31.67
C VAL A 97 23.09 9.92 -31.90
N ARG A 98 22.11 10.34 -31.08
CA ARG A 98 21.53 11.69 -31.18
C ARG A 98 22.53 12.77 -30.81
N ASP A 99 23.27 12.59 -29.70
CA ASP A 99 24.27 13.54 -29.21
C ASP A 99 25.43 13.73 -30.21
N CYS A 100 25.72 12.71 -31.01
CA CYS A 100 26.77 12.72 -32.03
C CYS A 100 26.26 12.95 -33.46
N ALA A 101 24.96 13.19 -33.68
CA ALA A 101 24.36 13.25 -35.03
C ALA A 101 24.95 14.38 -35.91
N GLN A 102 25.48 15.43 -35.28
CA GLN A 102 26.12 16.56 -35.96
C GLN A 102 27.51 16.25 -36.52
N PHE A 103 28.19 15.21 -36.02
CA PHE A 103 29.52 14.83 -36.47
C PHE A 103 29.40 13.82 -37.61
N LYS A 104 29.96 14.16 -38.78
CA LYS A 104 29.87 13.37 -40.01
C LYS A 104 31.25 13.15 -40.61
N ASP A 105 31.45 11.98 -41.21
CA ASP A 105 32.67 11.67 -41.94
C ASP A 105 32.67 12.35 -43.32
N ASP A 106 33.76 12.19 -44.08
CA ASP A 106 33.90 12.77 -45.43
C ASP A 106 32.87 12.23 -46.44
N GLN A 107 32.20 11.11 -46.12
CA GLN A 107 31.13 10.52 -46.93
C GLN A 107 29.73 10.94 -46.45
N GLY A 108 29.65 11.78 -45.41
CA GLY A 108 28.40 12.27 -44.83
C GLY A 108 27.73 11.29 -43.85
N ASN A 109 28.39 10.20 -43.48
CA ASN A 109 27.86 9.21 -42.53
C ASN A 109 28.11 9.66 -41.08
N SER A 110 27.10 9.50 -40.24
CA SER A 110 27.18 9.73 -38.80
C SER A 110 27.29 8.42 -38.02
N MET A 111 27.56 8.53 -36.72
CA MET A 111 27.60 7.39 -35.82
C MET A 111 26.27 6.61 -35.79
N GLU A 112 26.31 5.32 -36.16
CA GLU A 112 25.19 4.38 -36.04
C GLU A 112 25.14 3.63 -34.69
N LEU A 113 24.01 2.94 -34.43
CA LEU A 113 23.79 2.12 -33.23
C LEU A 113 24.89 1.09 -32.98
N ILE A 114 25.41 0.45 -34.03
CA ILE A 114 26.46 -0.57 -33.90
C ILE A 114 27.71 -0.03 -33.22
N HIS A 115 28.12 1.21 -33.52
CA HIS A 115 29.28 1.86 -32.89
C HIS A 115 29.00 2.19 -31.42
N THR A 116 27.82 2.74 -31.12
CA THR A 116 27.44 3.09 -29.74
C THR A 116 27.28 1.87 -28.85
N PHE A 117 26.76 0.76 -29.37
CA PHE A 117 26.71 -0.51 -28.66
C PHE A 117 28.11 -1.07 -28.43
N TYR A 118 29.01 -0.98 -29.42
CA TYR A 118 30.40 -1.41 -29.26
C TYR A 118 31.10 -0.67 -28.11
N ILE A 119 30.96 0.67 -28.04
CA ILE A 119 31.50 1.47 -26.94
C ILE A 119 30.83 1.10 -25.60
N SER A 120 29.50 0.97 -25.58
CA SER A 120 28.73 0.64 -24.37
C SER A 120 28.98 -0.78 -23.85
N MET A 121 29.50 -1.68 -24.69
CA MET A 121 29.94 -3.03 -24.32
C MET A 121 31.36 -3.06 -23.72
N LEU A 122 31.94 -1.89 -23.45
CA LEU A 122 33.28 -1.70 -22.88
C LEU A 122 34.40 -2.15 -23.84
N ALA A 123 34.10 -2.16 -25.14
CA ALA A 123 35.01 -2.63 -26.18
C ALA A 123 36.03 -1.58 -26.63
N LEU A 124 35.87 -0.31 -26.24
CA LEU A 124 36.81 0.76 -26.56
C LEU A 124 37.60 1.15 -25.31
N ARG A 125 38.93 1.14 -25.41
CA ARG A 125 39.83 1.34 -24.27
C ARG A 125 41.01 2.20 -24.63
N TYR A 126 41.58 2.92 -23.67
CA TYR A 126 42.80 3.68 -23.87
C TYR A 126 43.98 3.18 -23.06
N ARG A 127 45.18 3.31 -23.63
CA ARG A 127 46.43 2.93 -22.96
C ARG A 127 46.84 3.99 -21.94
N THR A 128 47.27 3.55 -20.77
CA THR A 128 47.85 4.41 -19.74
C THR A 128 49.38 4.25 -19.70
N SER A 129 50.07 5.19 -19.03
CA SER A 129 51.53 5.20 -18.88
C SER A 129 52.10 3.95 -18.20
N ARG A 130 51.27 3.14 -17.54
CA ARG A 130 51.64 1.87 -16.89
C ARG A 130 51.40 0.63 -17.78
N ASN A 131 51.13 0.83 -19.07
CA ASN A 131 50.80 -0.23 -20.02
C ASN A 131 49.53 -1.03 -19.65
N THR A 132 48.63 -0.44 -18.86
CA THR A 132 47.29 -0.96 -18.57
C THR A 132 46.24 -0.23 -19.42
N ALA A 133 45.15 -0.92 -19.75
CA ALA A 133 44.07 -0.37 -20.58
C ALA A 133 42.85 -0.01 -19.73
N ARG A 134 42.39 1.24 -19.81
CA ARG A 134 41.17 1.74 -19.14
C ARG A 134 40.02 1.89 -20.13
N ILE A 135 38.80 1.72 -19.67
CA ILE A 135 37.61 1.80 -20.54
C ILE A 135 37.30 3.26 -20.88
N ILE A 136 36.93 3.49 -22.15
CA ILE A 136 36.31 4.76 -22.57
C ILE A 136 34.80 4.62 -22.48
N TRP A 137 34.19 5.39 -21.58
CA TRP A 137 32.75 5.42 -21.41
C TRP A 137 32.04 6.25 -22.51
N PRO A 138 30.75 5.99 -22.81
CA PRO A 138 30.01 6.71 -23.85
C PRO A 138 30.06 8.24 -23.73
N ASN A 139 29.89 8.77 -22.52
CA ASN A 139 29.96 10.22 -22.25
C ASN A 139 31.37 10.79 -22.41
N GLN A 140 32.41 10.04 -22.06
CA GLN A 140 33.80 10.45 -22.31
C GLN A 140 34.09 10.56 -23.81
N TYR A 141 33.63 9.60 -24.61
CA TYR A 141 33.80 9.65 -26.07
C TYR A 141 33.04 10.83 -26.69
N VAL A 142 31.79 11.07 -26.28
CA VAL A 142 31.00 12.22 -26.72
C VAL A 142 31.69 13.54 -26.34
N TRP A 143 32.27 13.62 -25.14
CA TRP A 143 32.98 14.81 -24.67
C TRP A 143 34.23 15.11 -25.51
N LEU A 144 35.01 14.07 -25.89
CA LEU A 144 36.16 14.23 -26.78
C LEU A 144 35.76 14.82 -28.14
N LEU A 145 34.66 14.34 -28.72
CA LEU A 145 34.11 14.87 -29.99
C LEU A 145 33.64 16.33 -29.83
N ARG A 146 32.91 16.64 -28.75
CA ARG A 146 32.37 17.98 -28.51
C ARG A 146 33.44 19.04 -28.29
N ASN A 147 34.55 18.67 -27.64
CA ASN A 147 35.67 19.57 -27.41
C ASN A 147 36.64 19.65 -28.61
N GLY A 148 36.33 18.99 -29.72
CA GLY A 148 37.17 18.99 -30.93
C GLY A 148 38.54 18.32 -30.74
N LEU A 149 38.68 17.47 -29.71
CA LEU A 149 39.92 16.73 -29.43
C LEU A 149 40.07 15.51 -30.35
N ILE A 150 38.96 15.01 -30.88
CA ILE A 150 38.90 13.96 -31.89
C ILE A 150 37.85 14.35 -32.93
N ASP A 151 38.05 13.94 -34.19
CA ASP A 151 37.06 14.08 -35.26
C ASP A 151 36.43 12.71 -35.55
N TRP A 152 35.13 12.70 -35.85
CA TRP A 152 34.44 11.49 -36.30
C TRP A 152 35.01 10.96 -37.61
N LYS A 153 35.67 11.78 -38.44
CA LYS A 153 36.38 11.30 -39.63
C LYS A 153 37.42 10.22 -39.32
N ASP A 154 38.04 10.27 -38.15
CA ASP A 154 39.08 9.34 -37.70
C ASP A 154 38.53 8.13 -36.93
N HIS A 155 37.21 7.91 -36.94
CA HIS A 155 36.56 6.81 -36.22
C HIS A 155 37.16 5.42 -36.52
N ALA A 156 37.66 5.20 -37.74
CA ALA A 156 38.33 3.97 -38.12
C ALA A 156 39.64 3.74 -37.33
N ALA A 157 40.44 4.79 -37.10
CA ALA A 157 41.66 4.72 -36.29
C ALA A 157 41.36 4.43 -34.81
N TRP A 158 40.15 4.78 -34.35
CA TRP A 158 39.65 4.46 -33.02
C TRP A 158 39.07 3.04 -32.91
N GLY A 159 39.24 2.20 -33.94
CA GLY A 159 38.70 0.85 -33.98
C GLY A 159 37.17 0.81 -34.05
N LEU A 160 36.54 1.90 -34.52
CA LEU A 160 35.10 2.03 -34.74
C LEU A 160 34.71 1.90 -36.21
N SER A 161 35.57 1.33 -37.07
CA SER A 161 35.20 0.96 -38.43
C SER A 161 34.03 -0.03 -38.40
N LYS A 162 32.93 0.32 -39.09
CA LYS A 162 31.73 -0.55 -39.19
C LYS A 162 32.06 -1.92 -39.77
N ARG A 163 33.01 -2.00 -40.71
CA ARG A 163 33.45 -3.26 -41.32
C ARG A 163 34.18 -4.12 -40.28
N ASP A 164 35.10 -3.53 -39.53
CA ASP A 164 35.93 -4.24 -38.55
C ASP A 164 35.09 -4.72 -37.37
N ILE A 165 34.12 -3.91 -36.91
CA ILE A 165 33.19 -4.33 -35.85
C ILE A 165 32.32 -5.50 -36.32
N LYS A 166 31.85 -5.47 -37.57
CA LYS A 166 31.08 -6.59 -38.15
C LYS A 166 31.92 -7.86 -38.31
N ASP A 167 33.18 -7.71 -38.72
CA ASP A 167 34.11 -8.84 -38.90
C ASP A 167 34.47 -9.50 -37.56
N LYS A 168 34.66 -8.70 -36.50
CA LYS A 168 34.84 -9.19 -35.12
C LYS A 168 33.59 -9.84 -34.54
N SER A 169 32.41 -9.58 -35.10
CA SER A 169 31.12 -9.96 -34.54
C SER A 169 30.64 -11.29 -35.13
N ASN A 170 30.54 -12.32 -34.30
CA ASN A 170 29.93 -13.61 -34.66
C ASN A 170 28.40 -13.53 -34.65
N THR A 171 27.83 -12.54 -35.33
CA THR A 171 26.37 -12.41 -35.47
C THR A 171 25.89 -13.47 -36.47
N ASP A 172 25.65 -14.68 -35.96
CA ASP A 172 25.20 -15.79 -36.80
C ASP A 172 23.69 -15.71 -37.07
N GLY A 173 23.34 -15.34 -38.31
CA GLY A 173 21.96 -15.31 -38.78
C GLY A 173 21.30 -16.70 -38.75
N PHE A 174 22.09 -17.77 -38.86
CA PHE A 174 21.59 -19.14 -38.81
C PHE A 174 21.07 -19.49 -37.40
N ALA A 175 21.85 -19.22 -36.35
CA ALA A 175 21.43 -19.45 -34.97
C ALA A 175 20.14 -18.68 -34.61
N LYS A 176 19.99 -17.46 -35.12
CA LYS A 176 18.78 -16.63 -34.97
C LYS A 176 17.58 -17.24 -35.69
N ALA A 177 17.77 -17.74 -36.91
CA ALA A 177 16.73 -18.43 -37.66
C ALA A 177 16.29 -19.73 -36.95
N THR A 178 17.24 -20.53 -36.45
CA THR A 178 16.95 -21.75 -35.68
C THR A 178 16.14 -21.44 -34.41
N ALA A 179 16.49 -20.38 -33.68
CA ALA A 179 15.73 -19.96 -32.50
C ALA A 179 14.29 -19.58 -32.85
N LEU A 180 14.07 -18.82 -33.93
CA LEU A 180 12.73 -18.44 -34.38
C LEU A 180 11.90 -19.65 -34.81
N VAL A 181 12.49 -20.59 -35.55
CA VAL A 181 11.83 -21.84 -35.94
C VAL A 181 11.44 -22.66 -34.71
N GLN A 182 12.33 -22.78 -33.72
CA GLN A 182 12.05 -23.50 -32.48
C GLN A 182 10.91 -22.86 -31.68
N VAL A 183 10.91 -21.53 -31.52
CA VAL A 183 9.84 -20.78 -30.84
C VAL A 183 8.51 -20.97 -31.56
N PHE A 184 8.50 -20.79 -32.88
CA PHE A 184 7.30 -20.95 -33.69
C PHE A 184 6.74 -22.37 -33.57
N TRP A 185 7.59 -23.39 -33.69
CA TRP A 185 7.19 -24.79 -33.56
C TRP A 185 6.61 -25.10 -32.17
N PHE A 186 7.26 -24.61 -31.11
CA PHE A 186 6.78 -24.77 -29.75
C PHE A 186 5.42 -24.09 -29.50
N LEU A 187 5.25 -22.85 -29.98
CA LEU A 187 3.99 -22.11 -29.89
C LEU A 187 2.88 -22.80 -30.67
N ALA A 188 3.15 -23.27 -31.89
CA ALA A 188 2.20 -24.02 -32.70
C ALA A 188 1.72 -25.29 -31.96
N GLN A 189 2.63 -26.04 -31.34
CA GLN A 189 2.26 -27.21 -30.53
C GLN A 189 1.37 -26.84 -29.33
N CYS A 190 1.66 -25.74 -28.63
CA CYS A 190 0.85 -25.29 -27.50
C CYS A 190 -0.54 -24.81 -27.96
N ILE A 191 -0.62 -24.09 -29.08
CA ILE A 191 -1.88 -23.61 -29.66
C ILE A 191 -2.75 -24.79 -30.12
N ILE A 192 -2.18 -25.76 -30.85
CA ILE A 192 -2.89 -26.96 -31.30
C ILE A 192 -3.48 -27.71 -30.08
N ARG A 193 -2.75 -27.82 -28.97
CA ARG A 193 -3.26 -28.43 -27.74
C ARG A 193 -4.41 -27.64 -27.11
N ALA A 194 -4.28 -26.31 -27.05
CA ALA A 194 -5.35 -25.45 -26.55
C ALA A 194 -6.62 -25.56 -27.40
N VAL A 195 -6.48 -25.59 -28.73
CA VAL A 195 -7.59 -25.77 -29.69
C VAL A 195 -8.27 -27.13 -29.54
N HIS A 196 -7.51 -28.19 -29.25
CA HIS A 196 -8.06 -29.52 -28.95
C HIS A 196 -8.53 -29.69 -27.49
N HIS A 197 -8.62 -28.60 -26.71
CA HIS A 197 -9.01 -28.60 -25.29
C HIS A 197 -8.16 -29.54 -24.42
N LEU A 198 -6.89 -29.74 -24.77
CA LEU A 198 -5.95 -30.51 -23.97
C LEU A 198 -5.25 -29.59 -22.94
N PRO A 199 -5.03 -30.06 -21.71
CA PRO A 199 -4.34 -29.26 -20.69
C PRO A 199 -2.89 -28.99 -21.09
N LEU A 200 -2.44 -27.76 -20.83
CA LEU A 200 -1.03 -27.35 -20.91
C LEU A 200 -0.37 -27.60 -19.55
N ALA A 201 0.84 -28.15 -19.56
CA ALA A 201 1.60 -28.31 -18.33
C ALA A 201 2.11 -26.96 -17.82
N PRO A 202 2.32 -26.78 -16.50
CA PRO A 202 2.88 -25.56 -15.93
C PRO A 202 4.22 -25.14 -16.56
N LEU A 203 5.08 -26.10 -16.92
CA LEU A 203 6.35 -25.84 -17.58
C LEU A 203 6.18 -25.28 -19.00
N GLU A 204 5.15 -25.73 -19.74
CA GLU A 204 4.80 -25.20 -21.05
C GLU A 204 4.29 -23.76 -20.91
N SER A 205 3.40 -23.50 -19.95
CA SER A 205 2.91 -22.15 -19.64
C SER A 205 4.03 -21.18 -19.25
N MET A 206 4.98 -21.63 -18.42
CA MET A 206 6.16 -20.85 -18.06
C MET A 206 7.02 -20.53 -19.28
N THR A 207 7.27 -21.51 -20.14
CA THR A 207 8.05 -21.32 -21.37
C THR A 207 7.37 -20.32 -22.32
N ILE A 208 6.03 -20.35 -22.43
CA ILE A 208 5.26 -19.35 -23.20
C ILE A 208 5.45 -17.94 -22.64
N SER A 209 5.44 -17.79 -21.31
CA SER A 209 5.60 -16.49 -20.65
C SER A 209 6.98 -15.84 -20.89
N TYR A 210 8.02 -16.65 -21.13
CA TYR A 210 9.38 -16.16 -21.40
C TYR A 210 9.57 -15.63 -22.82
N ILE A 211 8.79 -16.13 -23.79
CA ILE A 211 8.94 -15.78 -25.21
C ILE A 211 8.81 -14.26 -25.47
N PRO A 212 7.80 -13.54 -24.95
CA PRO A 212 7.70 -12.09 -25.13
C PRO A 212 8.90 -11.32 -24.57
N LEU A 213 9.44 -11.74 -23.41
CA LEU A 213 10.60 -11.09 -22.78
C LEU A 213 11.87 -11.26 -23.62
N PHE A 214 12.09 -12.46 -24.17
CA PHE A 214 13.20 -12.69 -25.09
C PHE A 214 13.02 -11.96 -26.42
N ALA A 215 11.79 -11.87 -26.95
CA ALA A 215 11.50 -11.08 -28.13
C ALA A 215 11.80 -9.58 -27.91
N ALA A 216 11.42 -9.03 -26.76
CA ALA A 216 11.72 -7.64 -26.38
C ALA A 216 13.23 -7.40 -26.23
N THR A 217 13.93 -8.29 -25.52
CA THR A 217 15.39 -8.21 -25.36
C THR A 217 16.08 -8.26 -26.73
N TYR A 218 15.63 -9.16 -27.60
CA TYR A 218 16.18 -9.31 -28.94
C TYR A 218 15.94 -8.08 -29.82
N PHE A 219 14.77 -7.44 -29.69
CA PHE A 219 14.48 -6.16 -30.33
C PHE A 219 15.47 -5.07 -29.89
N PHE A 220 15.72 -4.93 -28.57
CA PHE A 220 16.64 -3.93 -28.05
C PHE A 220 18.10 -4.19 -28.45
N TRP A 221 18.52 -5.45 -28.56
CA TRP A 221 19.89 -5.83 -28.91
C TRP A 221 20.09 -6.21 -30.38
N TRP A 222 19.14 -5.92 -31.27
CA TRP A 222 19.23 -6.32 -32.67
C TRP A 222 20.52 -5.87 -33.38
N PHE A 223 20.94 -4.64 -33.11
CA PHE A 223 22.15 -4.03 -33.70
C PHE A 223 23.41 -4.17 -32.83
N LYS A 224 23.30 -4.85 -31.68
CA LYS A 224 24.43 -5.07 -30.76
C LYS A 224 25.37 -6.13 -31.35
N PRO A 225 26.69 -5.87 -31.47
CA PRO A 225 27.65 -6.88 -31.89
C PRO A 225 27.64 -8.10 -30.95
N LYS A 226 27.90 -9.29 -31.48
CA LYS A 226 27.84 -10.55 -30.73
C LYS A 226 29.21 -11.21 -30.64
N ASP A 227 29.54 -11.67 -29.43
CA ASP A 227 30.73 -12.48 -29.14
C ASP A 227 32.07 -11.87 -29.59
N ILE A 228 32.21 -10.54 -29.49
CA ILE A 228 33.49 -9.84 -29.66
C ILE A 228 34.52 -10.42 -28.68
N MET A 229 35.67 -10.87 -29.20
CA MET A 229 36.72 -11.57 -28.43
C MET A 229 37.74 -10.64 -27.77
N SER A 230 37.97 -9.46 -28.34
CA SER A 230 38.99 -8.53 -27.86
C SER A 230 38.56 -7.07 -28.05
N PRO A 231 38.95 -6.17 -27.12
CA PRO A 231 38.68 -4.75 -27.24
C PRO A 231 39.56 -4.08 -28.32
N SER A 232 39.22 -2.85 -28.66
CA SER A 232 40.04 -1.92 -29.44
C SER A 232 40.77 -0.98 -28.47
N ASP A 233 42.09 -1.07 -28.42
CA ASP A 233 42.93 -0.18 -27.60
C ASP A 233 43.42 1.00 -28.44
N VAL A 234 43.24 2.22 -27.93
CA VAL A 234 43.58 3.49 -28.58
C VAL A 234 44.49 4.35 -27.70
N ASP A 235 45.17 5.31 -28.30
CA ASP A 235 45.94 6.33 -27.57
C ASP A 235 45.12 7.63 -27.47
N LEU A 236 45.13 8.25 -26.29
CA LEU A 236 44.39 9.51 -26.09
C LEU A 236 45.12 10.70 -26.72
N PRO A 237 44.38 11.70 -27.25
CA PRO A 237 44.98 12.92 -27.77
C PRO A 237 45.66 13.73 -26.65
N ALA A 238 46.57 14.62 -27.02
CA ALA A 238 47.19 15.55 -26.09
C ALA A 238 46.13 16.49 -25.48
N MET A 239 46.11 16.62 -24.15
CA MET A 239 45.14 17.42 -23.40
C MET A 239 45.87 18.27 -22.35
N THR A 240 45.30 19.42 -22.01
CA THR A 240 45.74 20.21 -20.86
C THR A 240 45.40 19.49 -19.55
N SER A 241 46.07 19.84 -18.43
CA SER A 241 45.82 19.22 -17.12
C SER A 241 44.35 19.35 -16.67
N ALA A 242 43.73 20.51 -16.93
CA ALA A 242 42.32 20.75 -16.61
C ALA A 242 41.38 19.88 -17.46
N GLN A 243 41.62 19.80 -18.77
CA GLN A 243 40.87 18.90 -19.67
C GLN A 243 41.02 17.44 -19.27
N ARG A 244 42.20 17.05 -18.79
CA ARG A 244 42.47 15.68 -18.36
C ARG A 244 41.68 15.32 -17.10
N GLU A 245 41.64 16.22 -16.13
CA GLU A 245 40.86 16.06 -14.91
C GLU A 245 39.36 15.96 -15.20
N GLU A 246 38.85 16.83 -16.08
CA GLU A 246 37.45 16.78 -16.54
C GLU A 246 37.14 15.45 -17.25
N PHE A 247 37.99 15.03 -18.20
CA PHE A 247 37.85 13.76 -18.89
C PHE A 247 37.80 12.57 -17.92
N GLU A 248 38.69 12.54 -16.91
CA GLU A 248 38.73 11.48 -15.91
C GLU A 248 37.48 11.52 -15.01
N SER A 249 37.00 12.70 -14.62
CA SER A 249 35.78 12.86 -13.82
C SER A 249 34.51 12.32 -14.49
N LEU A 250 34.49 12.26 -15.83
CA LEU A 250 33.37 11.74 -16.62
C LEU A 250 33.25 10.21 -16.55
N ALA A 251 34.32 9.48 -16.21
CA ALA A 251 34.29 8.00 -16.13
C ALA A 251 33.19 7.50 -15.19
N ILE A 252 32.31 6.59 -15.66
CA ILE A 252 31.12 6.19 -14.88
C ILE A 252 31.52 5.31 -13.69
N SER A 253 32.42 4.36 -13.93
CA SER A 253 33.01 3.51 -12.90
C SER A 253 34.39 3.04 -13.36
N TYR A 254 35.28 2.80 -12.41
CA TYR A 254 36.58 2.16 -12.63
C TYR A 254 36.57 0.67 -12.24
N ASP A 255 35.42 0.14 -11.78
CA ASP A 255 35.28 -1.26 -11.34
C ASP A 255 35.34 -2.26 -12.50
N PHE A 256 35.19 -1.78 -13.73
CA PHE A 256 35.23 -2.59 -14.95
C PHE A 256 36.56 -2.51 -15.71
N ASP A 257 37.50 -1.68 -15.24
CA ASP A 257 38.82 -1.57 -15.86
C ASP A 257 39.66 -2.83 -15.60
N ASP A 258 40.54 -3.17 -16.54
CA ASP A 258 41.43 -4.34 -16.44
C ASP A 258 42.78 -3.94 -15.82
N GLU A 259 42.80 -3.26 -14.66
CA GLU A 259 44.04 -2.90 -13.94
C GLU A 259 44.56 -4.00 -12.99
N GLY A 260 43.93 -5.17 -12.96
CA GLY A 260 44.37 -6.32 -12.16
C GLY A 260 44.09 -6.20 -10.65
N LEU A 261 43.29 -5.22 -10.23
CA LEU A 261 42.93 -5.03 -8.82
C LEU A 261 41.94 -6.10 -8.31
N PRO A 262 42.00 -6.53 -7.04
CA PRO A 262 41.06 -7.51 -6.47
C PRO A 262 39.58 -7.13 -6.64
N LYS A 263 39.27 -5.82 -6.55
CA LYS A 263 37.92 -5.29 -6.74
C LYS A 263 37.43 -5.43 -8.19
N GLN A 264 38.32 -5.28 -9.18
CA GLN A 264 38.03 -5.40 -10.62
C GLN A 264 38.00 -6.87 -11.09
N THR A 265 38.65 -7.77 -10.35
CA THR A 265 38.69 -9.22 -10.64
C THR A 265 37.64 -10.02 -9.89
N SER A 266 36.82 -9.36 -9.06
CA SER A 266 35.76 -9.97 -8.24
C SER A 266 34.64 -10.60 -9.06
N TRP A 267 34.21 -11.79 -8.65
CA TRP A 267 33.08 -12.53 -9.23
C TRP A 267 31.76 -11.74 -9.15
N TRP A 268 31.63 -10.85 -8.16
CA TRP A 268 30.41 -10.07 -7.94
C TRP A 268 30.17 -8.97 -8.99
N ASN A 269 31.22 -8.48 -9.67
CA ASN A 269 31.09 -7.47 -10.73
C ASN A 269 30.31 -7.98 -11.94
N ILE A 270 30.21 -9.30 -12.09
CA ILE A 270 29.49 -9.99 -13.16
C ILE A 270 27.98 -9.92 -12.93
N TRP A 271 27.56 -9.88 -11.66
CA TRP A 271 26.15 -9.75 -11.25
C TRP A 271 25.69 -8.30 -11.08
N ALA A 272 26.63 -7.36 -10.96
CA ALA A 272 26.35 -5.94 -10.92
C ALA A 272 25.81 -5.42 -12.26
N LEU A 273 24.70 -4.67 -12.18
CA LEU A 273 24.18 -3.90 -13.30
C LEU A 273 25.26 -2.90 -13.73
N THR A 274 25.55 -2.78 -15.03
CA THR A 274 26.47 -1.73 -15.49
C THR A 274 25.81 -0.37 -15.24
N PRO A 275 26.43 0.53 -14.45
CA PRO A 275 25.90 1.86 -14.26
C PRO A 275 25.84 2.60 -15.59
N ARG A 276 24.77 3.36 -15.80
CA ARG A 276 24.52 4.07 -17.07
C ARG A 276 24.73 5.57 -16.92
N VAL A 277 25.01 6.24 -18.05
CA VAL A 277 25.30 7.69 -18.06
C VAL A 277 24.17 8.50 -17.41
N PHE A 278 22.91 8.14 -17.66
CA PHE A 278 21.76 8.83 -17.08
C PHE A 278 21.62 8.64 -15.56
N GLU A 279 22.08 7.52 -15.01
CA GLU A 279 22.07 7.28 -13.56
C GLU A 279 23.10 8.19 -12.89
N LYS A 280 24.29 8.31 -13.48
CA LYS A 280 25.32 9.25 -13.01
C LYS A 280 24.89 10.71 -13.17
N GLU A 281 24.28 11.08 -14.29
CA GLU A 281 23.72 12.43 -14.49
C GLU A 281 22.65 12.76 -13.45
N TYR A 282 21.73 11.82 -13.17
CA TYR A 282 20.70 11.97 -12.14
C TYR A 282 21.30 12.09 -10.74
N GLU A 283 22.32 11.30 -10.39
CA GLU A 283 23.03 11.42 -9.13
C GLU A 283 23.72 12.78 -8.97
N ILE A 284 24.35 13.28 -10.04
CA ILE A 284 24.98 14.61 -10.05
C ILE A 284 23.92 15.70 -9.91
N GLN A 285 22.79 15.61 -10.64
CA GLN A 285 21.68 16.56 -10.53
C GLN A 285 21.05 16.55 -9.15
N ARG A 286 20.75 15.38 -8.60
CA ARG A 286 20.21 15.22 -7.25
C ARG A 286 21.18 15.76 -6.20
N LYS A 287 22.49 15.52 -6.35
CA LYS A 287 23.51 16.14 -5.49
C LYS A 287 23.50 17.65 -5.64
N ALA A 288 23.44 18.18 -6.86
CA ALA A 288 23.39 19.63 -7.12
C ALA A 288 22.10 20.28 -6.58
N GLU A 289 20.96 19.60 -6.63
CA GLU A 289 19.69 20.02 -6.05
C GLU A 289 19.72 19.99 -4.52
N LEU A 290 20.34 18.97 -3.93
CA LEU A 290 20.60 18.91 -2.49
C LEU A 290 21.57 20.03 -2.05
N TYR A 291 22.60 20.31 -2.84
CA TYR A 291 23.51 21.44 -2.62
C TYR A 291 22.77 22.77 -2.75
N SER A 292 21.91 22.96 -3.76
CA SER A 292 21.17 24.21 -3.96
C SER A 292 20.07 24.42 -2.90
N GLN A 293 19.38 23.37 -2.46
CA GLN A 293 18.45 23.43 -1.32
C GLN A 293 19.16 23.78 -0.01
N ASN A 294 20.36 23.23 0.21
CA ASN A 294 21.16 23.55 1.40
C ASN A 294 21.66 25.02 1.38
N TYR A 295 21.96 25.59 0.21
CA TYR A 295 22.36 26.99 0.08
C TYR A 295 21.17 27.98 0.09
N ALA A 296 19.98 27.58 -0.38
CA ALA A 296 18.78 28.42 -0.30
C ALA A 296 18.31 28.65 1.15
N TYR A 297 18.64 27.74 2.07
CA TYR A 297 18.37 27.89 3.51
C TYR A 297 19.40 28.75 4.26
N GLN A 298 20.52 29.11 3.61
CA GLN A 298 21.59 29.96 4.18
C GLN A 298 21.60 31.39 3.59
N GLY A 299 20.61 31.75 2.78
CA GLY A 299 20.53 33.03 2.06
C GLY A 299 20.35 34.31 2.90
N ASP A 300 20.32 34.21 4.24
CA ASP A 300 20.11 35.36 5.12
C ASP A 300 21.20 35.48 6.19
N ARG A 301 22.45 35.65 5.75
CA ARG A 301 23.57 36.23 6.53
C ARG A 301 24.72 36.60 5.59
N LYS A 302 24.65 37.82 5.03
CA LYS A 302 25.80 38.45 4.37
C LYS A 302 26.75 39.02 5.42
N GLY A 303 27.99 38.54 5.42
CA GLY A 303 29.10 39.13 6.14
C GLY A 303 30.42 38.61 5.59
N VAL A 304 31.04 39.38 4.71
CA VAL A 304 32.39 39.17 4.20
C VAL A 304 33.37 39.30 5.36
N VAL A 305 34.20 38.28 5.63
CA VAL A 305 35.40 38.43 6.46
C VAL A 305 36.56 37.74 5.76
N GLN A 306 37.57 38.55 5.44
CA GLN A 306 38.87 38.12 4.92
C GLN A 306 39.60 37.27 5.96
N LEU A 307 40.25 36.22 5.48
CA LEU A 307 41.16 35.37 6.25
C LEU A 307 42.40 36.17 6.68
N GLU A 308 42.48 36.50 7.97
CA GLU A 308 43.74 36.70 8.68
C GLU A 308 43.93 35.57 9.69
N VAL A 309 45.09 34.94 9.61
CA VAL A 309 45.54 33.88 10.51
C VAL A 309 45.88 34.53 11.86
N SER A 310 45.10 34.26 12.90
CA SER A 310 45.52 34.48 14.29
C SER A 310 44.82 33.53 15.28
N GLU A 311 45.66 32.93 16.12
CA GLU A 311 45.49 32.32 17.44
C GLU A 311 44.22 31.55 17.85
N THR A 312 44.47 30.31 18.29
CA THR A 312 43.60 29.23 18.75
C THR A 312 42.61 29.64 19.86
N VAL A 313 41.31 29.44 19.63
CA VAL A 313 40.25 29.54 20.65
C VAL A 313 39.76 28.12 21.01
N VAL A 314 39.70 27.82 22.32
CA VAL A 314 39.28 26.53 22.91
C VAL A 314 37.74 26.48 22.99
N TYR A 315 37.10 25.45 22.40
CA TYR A 315 35.64 25.23 22.47
C TYR A 315 35.24 24.28 23.61
N GLU A 316 34.12 24.57 24.27
CA GLU A 316 33.41 23.66 25.20
C GLU A 316 32.61 22.62 24.38
N GLU A 317 32.69 21.32 24.69
CA GLU A 317 32.15 20.25 23.82
C GLU A 317 30.60 20.21 23.73
N GLU A 318 30.06 20.34 22.51
CA GLU A 318 28.70 19.89 22.17
C GLU A 318 28.75 18.42 21.71
N PHE A 319 28.00 17.53 22.37
CA PHE A 319 27.91 16.10 22.05
C PHE A 319 26.62 15.81 21.28
N ALA A 320 26.66 14.93 20.28
CA ALA A 320 25.47 14.49 19.56
C ALA A 320 24.58 13.61 20.47
N PRO A 321 23.33 14.01 20.78
CA PRO A 321 22.47 13.27 21.72
C PRO A 321 21.89 12.01 21.09
N PHE A 322 21.74 10.96 21.89
CA PHE A 322 20.98 9.79 21.47
C PHE A 322 19.49 10.13 21.28
N ALA A 323 18.92 9.61 20.19
CA ALA A 323 17.49 9.54 19.94
C ALA A 323 16.98 8.09 20.11
N SER A 324 15.72 7.93 20.48
CA SER A 324 15.06 6.63 20.52
C SER A 324 14.35 6.32 19.21
N ASP A 325 14.53 5.09 18.75
CA ASP A 325 13.88 4.49 17.59
C ASP A 325 13.23 3.16 18.01
N ILE A 326 11.96 3.22 18.42
CA ILE A 326 11.23 2.06 18.96
C ILE A 326 10.34 1.48 17.86
N ASP A 327 10.56 0.21 17.53
CA ASP A 327 9.75 -0.52 16.56
C ASP A 327 8.28 -0.59 17.01
N LEU A 328 7.34 -0.41 16.08
CA LEU A 328 5.91 -0.53 16.36
C LEU A 328 5.55 -1.89 16.98
N ALA A 329 6.20 -2.98 16.53
CA ALA A 329 5.95 -4.32 17.05
C ALA A 329 6.43 -4.51 18.50
N PHE A 330 7.33 -3.65 19.00
CA PHE A 330 7.72 -3.66 20.41
C PHE A 330 6.52 -3.36 21.33
N PHE A 331 5.64 -2.43 20.95
CA PHE A 331 4.46 -2.09 21.76
C PHE A 331 3.47 -3.25 21.86
N SER A 332 3.31 -4.03 20.79
CA SER A 332 2.53 -5.26 20.80
C SER A 332 3.13 -6.31 21.74
N SER A 333 4.46 -6.50 21.70
CA SER A 333 5.18 -7.37 22.64
C SER A 333 5.05 -6.90 24.08
N LEU A 334 5.11 -5.58 24.32
CA LEU A 334 4.94 -4.97 25.64
C LEU A 334 3.52 -5.18 26.17
N ALA A 335 2.50 -4.99 25.34
CA ALA A 335 1.10 -5.23 25.66
C ALA A 335 0.84 -6.71 25.99
N TYR A 336 1.32 -7.62 25.14
CA TYR A 336 1.24 -9.06 25.37
C TYR A 336 1.90 -9.46 26.68
N ARG A 337 3.08 -8.91 26.97
CA ARG A 337 3.79 -9.20 28.23
C ARG A 337 3.05 -8.64 29.44
N LYS A 338 2.51 -7.42 29.34
CA LYS A 338 1.76 -6.76 30.40
C LYS A 338 0.50 -7.53 30.78
N ILE A 339 -0.23 -8.05 29.81
CA ILE A 339 -1.45 -8.84 30.06
C ILE A 339 -1.12 -10.20 30.66
N ASN A 340 -0.18 -10.92 30.05
CA ASN A 340 0.01 -12.35 30.36
C ASN A 340 0.96 -12.61 31.53
N PHE A 341 1.98 -11.76 31.72
CA PHE A 341 3.05 -12.00 32.70
C PHE A 341 3.10 -10.92 33.79
N ASP A 342 3.27 -9.65 33.43
CA ASP A 342 3.52 -8.60 34.42
C ASP A 342 2.25 -8.24 35.21
N LYS A 343 1.06 -8.26 34.58
CA LYS A 343 -0.22 -7.91 35.21
C LYS A 343 -0.11 -6.56 35.94
N LEU A 344 -0.22 -6.56 37.27
CA LEU A 344 -0.10 -5.35 38.11
C LEU A 344 1.34 -5.01 38.50
N ASP A 345 2.31 -5.89 38.25
CA ASP A 345 3.72 -5.64 38.53
C ASP A 345 4.24 -4.46 37.71
N THR A 346 4.90 -3.53 38.40
CA THR A 346 5.53 -2.32 37.85
C THR A 346 7.06 -2.34 37.99
N SER A 347 7.62 -3.50 38.36
CA SER A 347 9.07 -3.72 38.45
C SER A 347 9.74 -3.46 37.10
N ALA A 348 10.96 -2.89 37.15
CA ALA A 348 11.75 -2.64 35.96
C ALA A 348 12.14 -3.97 35.28
N ARG A 349 12.07 -4.00 33.95
CA ARG A 349 12.46 -5.16 33.13
C ARG A 349 13.65 -4.80 32.25
N PRO A 350 14.61 -5.71 32.04
CA PRO A 350 15.70 -5.48 31.09
C PRO A 350 15.15 -5.37 29.67
N VAL A 351 15.72 -4.45 28.89
CA VAL A 351 15.43 -4.24 27.47
C VAL A 351 16.74 -4.12 26.73
N LEU A 352 16.90 -4.92 25.69
CA LEU A 352 18.05 -4.84 24.80
C LEU A 352 17.86 -3.69 23.81
N GLY A 353 18.71 -2.68 23.88
CA GLY A 353 18.84 -1.66 22.85
C GLY A 353 20.03 -1.97 21.95
N VAL A 354 19.93 -1.58 20.69
CA VAL A 354 21.05 -1.68 19.74
C VAL A 354 21.29 -0.35 19.07
N TYR A 355 22.54 -0.04 18.78
CA TYR A 355 22.89 1.10 17.94
C TYR A 355 23.88 0.65 16.86
N GLU A 356 23.90 1.37 15.76
CA GLU A 356 24.67 1.03 14.57
C GLU A 356 25.42 2.24 14.05
N ILE A 357 26.54 1.97 13.37
CA ILE A 357 27.24 2.99 12.60
C ILE A 357 26.63 2.95 11.20
N GLN A 358 25.80 3.94 10.86
CA GLN A 358 25.14 4.03 9.56
C GLN A 358 25.68 5.23 8.76
N PRO A 359 26.64 5.02 7.85
CA PRO A 359 27.28 6.12 7.11
C PRO A 359 26.35 6.94 6.23
N ASN A 360 25.23 6.36 5.80
CA ASN A 360 24.29 6.97 4.87
C ASN A 360 23.26 7.88 5.57
N ASP A 361 23.19 7.85 6.90
CA ASP A 361 22.25 8.68 7.66
C ASP A 361 22.72 10.13 7.76
N SER A 362 21.77 11.07 7.75
CA SER A 362 22.08 12.47 8.03
C SER A 362 22.68 12.61 9.45
N PRO A 363 23.58 13.58 9.70
CA PRO A 363 24.16 13.80 11.03
C PRO A 363 23.11 13.87 12.14
N GLU A 364 21.98 14.55 11.91
CA GLU A 364 20.90 14.69 12.88
C GLU A 364 20.21 13.37 13.26
N ASN A 365 20.17 12.38 12.35
CA ASN A 365 19.49 11.09 12.56
C ASN A 365 20.44 9.93 12.85
N SER A 366 21.75 10.19 12.85
CA SER A 366 22.80 9.18 12.97
C SER A 366 22.89 8.57 14.37
N CYS A 367 22.73 9.39 15.42
CA CYS A 367 22.88 8.96 16.82
C CYS A 367 21.55 8.42 17.38
N ARG A 368 21.19 7.16 17.11
CA ARG A 368 19.96 6.53 17.63
C ARG A 368 20.17 5.17 18.30
N ILE A 369 19.35 4.89 19.32
CA ILE A 369 19.19 3.57 19.94
C ILE A 369 17.88 2.96 19.45
N GLN A 370 18.00 1.79 18.83
CA GLN A 370 16.91 0.99 18.30
C GLN A 370 16.42 -0.04 19.32
N VAL A 371 15.10 -0.11 19.50
CA VAL A 371 14.43 -1.10 20.34
C VAL A 371 13.51 -1.93 19.47
N GLY A 372 13.97 -3.14 19.14
CA GLY A 372 13.26 -4.05 18.25
C GLY A 372 12.13 -4.87 18.91
N PRO A 373 11.42 -5.71 18.12
CA PRO A 373 10.24 -6.45 18.58
C PRO A 373 10.54 -7.45 19.71
N THR A 374 11.74 -8.01 19.73
CA THR A 374 12.21 -9.03 20.68
C THR A 374 13.07 -8.46 21.81
N ALA A 375 13.15 -7.14 21.95
CA ALA A 375 14.04 -6.47 22.90
C ALA A 375 13.81 -6.86 24.37
N LEU A 376 12.62 -7.34 24.74
CA LEU A 376 12.28 -7.80 26.09
C LEU A 376 12.79 -9.20 26.43
N THR A 377 13.22 -9.98 25.42
CA THR A 377 13.63 -11.39 25.58
C THR A 377 14.99 -11.70 24.97
N ALA A 378 15.41 -10.92 23.97
CA ALA A 378 16.69 -11.08 23.29
C ALA A 378 17.87 -10.82 24.26
N LYS A 379 18.92 -11.62 24.10
CA LYS A 379 20.16 -11.52 24.88
C LYS A 379 21.41 -11.23 24.04
N GLU A 380 21.30 -11.35 22.72
CA GLU A 380 22.42 -11.19 21.77
C GLU A 380 22.04 -10.20 20.67
N THR A 381 23.04 -9.54 20.09
CA THR A 381 22.89 -8.58 18.99
C THR A 381 23.28 -9.19 17.65
N ALA A 382 22.73 -8.66 16.55
CA ALA A 382 23.10 -9.10 15.22
C ALA A 382 24.53 -8.65 14.83
N VAL A 383 25.04 -9.18 13.71
CA VAL A 383 26.34 -8.77 13.14
C VAL A 383 26.27 -7.31 12.70
N GLY A 384 27.27 -6.51 13.06
CA GLY A 384 27.31 -5.07 12.75
C GLY A 384 26.71 -4.17 13.83
N GLN A 385 25.85 -4.71 14.71
CA GLN A 385 25.23 -3.96 15.81
C GLN A 385 26.11 -3.86 17.05
N TYR A 386 25.90 -2.79 17.81
CA TYR A 386 26.48 -2.55 19.12
C TYR A 386 25.39 -2.55 20.19
N ARG A 387 25.73 -3.09 21.35
CA ARG A 387 24.78 -3.34 22.44
C ARG A 387 24.69 -2.14 23.38
N ALA A 388 23.46 -1.73 23.67
CA ALA A 388 23.12 -0.77 24.72
C ALA A 388 22.27 -1.48 25.79
N GLU A 389 22.69 -1.44 27.05
CA GLU A 389 21.92 -2.04 28.15
C GLU A 389 20.78 -1.10 28.57
N GLY A 390 19.55 -1.60 28.61
CA GLY A 390 18.41 -0.80 29.01
C GLY A 390 17.47 -1.45 30.00
N TYR A 391 16.64 -0.61 30.62
CA TYR A 391 15.54 -1.03 31.48
C TYR A 391 14.27 -0.27 31.15
N ILE A 392 13.14 -0.96 31.09
CA ILE A 392 11.80 -0.38 30.98
C ILE A 392 11.03 -0.53 32.28
N ARG A 393 10.42 0.55 32.74
CA ARG A 393 9.44 0.56 33.83
C ARG A 393 8.08 0.97 33.27
N ASN A 394 7.17 0.00 33.20
CA ASN A 394 5.80 0.23 32.75
C ASN A 394 4.86 0.41 33.95
N VAL A 395 4.29 1.60 34.11
CA VAL A 395 3.35 1.92 35.20
C VAL A 395 1.92 1.56 34.81
N ASN A 396 1.03 1.42 35.80
CA ASN A 396 -0.34 0.95 35.56
C ASN A 396 -1.32 2.07 35.24
N THR A 397 -1.03 3.31 35.65
CA THR A 397 -1.94 4.46 35.51
C THR A 397 -1.23 5.65 34.91
N ILE A 398 -1.99 6.49 34.20
CA ILE A 398 -1.45 7.72 33.60
C ILE A 398 -1.07 8.75 34.69
N GLU A 399 -1.76 8.73 35.83
CA GLU A 399 -1.46 9.58 36.98
C GLU A 399 -0.11 9.22 37.58
N GLU A 400 0.19 7.93 37.73
CA GLU A 400 1.51 7.45 38.18
C GLU A 400 2.60 7.85 37.19
N PHE A 401 2.32 7.75 35.88
CA PHE A 401 3.26 8.17 34.84
C PHE A 401 3.59 9.66 34.92
N LYS A 402 2.57 10.53 35.08
CA LYS A 402 2.72 11.99 35.15
C LYS A 402 3.36 12.47 36.45
N LYS A 403 3.10 11.76 37.56
CA LYS A 403 3.65 12.08 38.90
C LYS A 403 5.01 11.42 39.15
N ALA A 404 5.50 10.60 38.23
CA ALA A 404 6.79 9.94 38.37
C ALA A 404 7.92 10.97 38.50
N ASN A 405 8.84 10.72 39.43
CA ASN A 405 10.04 11.55 39.57
C ASN A 405 11.07 11.17 38.50
N TYR A 406 10.97 11.81 37.33
CA TYR A 406 11.88 11.57 36.20
C TYR A 406 13.35 11.86 36.54
N SER A 407 13.61 12.79 37.48
CA SER A 407 14.98 13.08 37.93
C SER A 407 15.57 11.91 38.71
N ASP A 408 14.82 11.33 39.64
CA ASP A 408 15.27 10.17 40.41
C ASP A 408 15.50 8.93 39.52
N ILE A 409 14.66 8.72 38.50
CA ILE A 409 14.81 7.60 37.55
C ILE A 409 16.14 7.69 36.79
N ILE A 410 16.45 8.84 36.19
CA ILE A 410 17.70 8.99 35.43
C ILE A 410 18.93 8.98 36.36
N GLN A 411 18.80 9.51 37.59
CA GLN A 411 19.86 9.49 38.61
C GLN A 411 20.20 8.08 39.07
N ARG A 412 19.19 7.22 39.29
CA ARG A 412 19.41 5.80 39.60
C ARG A 412 20.12 5.08 38.45
N SER A 413 19.70 5.33 37.22
CA SER A 413 20.32 4.71 36.05
C SER A 413 21.79 5.12 35.91
N GLY A 414 22.12 6.41 36.10
CA GLY A 414 23.50 6.87 36.04
C GLY A 414 24.34 6.44 37.25
N ARG A 415 23.72 6.25 38.43
CA ARG A 415 24.39 5.67 39.60
C ARG A 415 24.87 4.25 39.33
N THR A 416 24.07 3.42 38.65
CA THR A 416 24.49 2.07 38.26
C THR A 416 25.76 2.09 37.39
N ILE A 417 25.87 3.04 36.46
CA ILE A 417 27.07 3.21 35.63
C ILE A 417 28.26 3.65 36.50
N TRP A 418 28.04 4.62 37.39
CA TRP A 418 29.06 5.15 38.29
C TRP A 418 29.63 4.08 39.23
N GLU A 419 28.76 3.31 39.88
CA GLU A 419 29.17 2.22 40.78
C GLU A 419 29.95 1.13 40.02
N ALA A 420 29.49 0.75 38.82
CA ALA A 420 30.19 -0.21 37.95
C ALA A 420 31.59 0.28 37.52
N ILE A 421 31.77 1.61 37.35
CA ILE A 421 33.09 2.21 37.08
C ILE A 421 33.98 2.11 38.31
N LEU A 422 33.46 2.40 39.51
CA LEU A 422 34.25 2.39 40.75
C LEU A 422 34.68 0.97 41.16
N ASP A 423 33.79 -0.01 41.07
CA ASP A 423 34.07 -1.40 41.48
C ASP A 423 34.79 -2.22 40.39
N GLY A 424 34.71 -1.80 39.12
CA GLY A 424 35.39 -2.41 37.98
C GLY A 424 34.56 -3.45 37.24
N SER A 425 33.30 -3.67 37.65
CA SER A 425 32.38 -4.54 36.93
C SER A 425 32.09 -4.03 35.51
N ILE A 426 32.34 -2.74 35.25
CA ILE A 426 32.20 -2.12 33.92
C ILE A 426 33.04 -2.82 32.84
N TYR A 427 34.16 -3.45 33.19
CA TYR A 427 34.99 -4.17 32.21
C TYR A 427 34.39 -5.48 31.75
N SER A 428 33.55 -6.12 32.57
CA SER A 428 32.81 -7.31 32.17
C SER A 428 31.64 -6.95 31.25
N ILE A 429 31.05 -5.76 31.42
CA ILE A 429 29.90 -5.27 30.64
C ILE A 429 30.09 -3.80 30.22
N PRO A 430 31.00 -3.49 29.28
CA PRO A 430 31.24 -2.12 28.83
C PRO A 430 30.02 -1.47 28.16
N SER A 431 29.07 -2.25 27.63
CA SER A 431 27.79 -1.79 27.08
C SER A 431 26.95 -0.95 28.06
N LEU A 432 27.20 -1.02 29.38
CA LEU A 432 26.58 -0.14 30.38
C LEU A 432 26.94 1.35 30.18
N LEU A 433 28.08 1.66 29.58
CA LEU A 433 28.47 3.03 29.24
C LEU A 433 27.54 3.65 28.18
N ALA A 434 26.87 2.82 27.38
CA ALA A 434 25.83 3.22 26.42
C ALA A 434 24.41 2.88 26.91
N SER A 435 24.18 2.86 28.23
CA SER A 435 22.90 2.45 28.78
C SER A 435 21.76 3.45 28.54
N PHE A 436 20.53 2.96 28.62
CA PHE A 436 19.30 3.76 28.49
C PHE A 436 18.20 3.29 29.45
N THR A 437 17.19 4.13 29.67
CA THR A 437 16.01 3.79 30.47
C THR A 437 14.75 4.25 29.78
N ILE A 438 13.66 3.48 29.92
CA ILE A 438 12.34 3.81 29.38
C ILE A 438 11.36 3.82 30.54
N ILE A 439 10.62 4.90 30.72
CA ILE A 439 9.38 4.89 31.50
C ILE A 439 8.20 4.87 30.54
N SER A 440 7.23 3.99 30.77
CA SER A 440 6.06 3.87 29.90
C SER A 440 4.75 3.71 30.67
N PHE A 441 3.65 4.07 30.02
CA PHE A 441 2.28 3.75 30.39
C PHE A 441 1.54 3.27 29.13
N ALA A 442 0.95 2.08 29.20
CA ALA A 442 0.20 1.47 28.11
C ALA A 442 -1.29 1.42 28.44
N ASP A 443 -2.11 2.22 27.76
CA ASP A 443 -3.56 2.11 27.78
C ASP A 443 -3.99 1.05 26.77
N LEU A 444 -4.15 -0.17 27.27
CA LEU A 444 -4.51 -1.35 26.46
C LEU A 444 -5.97 -1.37 26.01
N LYS A 445 -6.82 -0.46 26.50
CA LYS A 445 -8.20 -0.32 26.02
C LYS A 445 -8.27 0.52 24.75
N LYS A 446 -7.43 1.56 24.69
CA LYS A 446 -7.35 2.47 23.54
C LYS A 446 -6.17 2.18 22.62
N TYR A 447 -5.28 1.25 23.00
CA TYR A 447 -4.01 0.97 22.33
C TYR A 447 -3.12 2.21 22.22
N HIS A 448 -3.12 3.03 23.28
CA HIS A 448 -2.34 4.25 23.39
C HIS A 448 -1.13 4.02 24.30
N PHE A 449 0.06 4.39 23.83
CA PHE A 449 1.31 4.18 24.55
C PHE A 449 2.01 5.51 24.80
N HIS A 450 2.15 5.87 26.07
CA HIS A 450 2.95 7.00 26.51
C HIS A 450 4.31 6.49 26.97
N TYR A 451 5.39 7.09 26.49
CA TYR A 451 6.73 6.65 26.88
C TYR A 451 7.73 7.80 26.87
N TRP A 452 8.80 7.68 27.63
CA TRP A 452 9.92 8.61 27.60
C TRP A 452 11.23 7.84 27.77
N CYS A 453 12.15 8.07 26.85
CA CYS A 453 13.49 7.48 26.87
C CYS A 453 14.49 8.44 27.51
N GLY A 454 15.38 7.90 28.34
CA GLY A 454 16.48 8.62 28.96
C GLY A 454 17.80 7.91 28.72
N PHE A 455 18.83 8.67 28.37
CA PHE A 455 20.18 8.21 28.06
C PHE A 455 21.17 8.76 29.10
N PRO A 456 21.31 8.12 30.28
CA PRO A 456 22.09 8.64 31.40
C PRO A 456 23.54 8.95 31.00
N ALA A 457 23.90 10.23 31.03
CA ALA A 457 25.25 10.72 30.83
C ALA A 457 25.74 11.43 32.09
N ILE A 458 26.87 10.96 32.62
CA ILE A 458 27.54 11.52 33.79
C ILE A 458 28.40 12.71 33.34
N HIS A 459 28.29 13.84 34.03
CA HIS A 459 29.06 15.04 33.71
C HIS A 459 30.46 14.95 34.31
N SER A 460 31.47 15.18 33.46
CA SER A 460 32.83 15.46 33.90
C SER A 460 32.92 16.93 34.34
N ALA A 461 33.24 17.17 35.61
CA ALA A 461 33.52 18.50 36.14
C ALA A 461 34.95 18.54 36.70
N PRO A 462 35.84 19.42 36.20
CA PRO A 462 35.67 20.32 35.03
C PRO A 462 35.52 19.54 33.70
N PRO A 463 35.03 20.16 32.61
CA PRO A 463 34.92 19.50 31.31
C PRO A 463 36.31 19.16 30.73
N TRP A 464 36.38 18.14 29.88
CA TRP A 464 37.58 17.81 29.11
C TRP A 464 37.76 18.81 27.96
N THR A 465 39.00 19.11 27.60
CA THR A 465 39.34 20.03 26.49
C THR A 465 39.92 19.25 25.32
N VAL A 466 39.50 19.60 24.10
CA VAL A 466 40.06 19.01 22.86
C VAL A 466 41.33 19.77 22.51
N VAL A 467 42.48 19.08 22.54
CA VAL A 467 43.79 19.64 22.17
C VAL A 467 44.00 19.58 20.67
N GLU A 468 43.73 18.42 20.07
CA GLU A 468 43.95 18.16 18.65
C GLU A 468 42.85 17.25 18.09
N ARG A 469 42.47 17.47 16.84
CA ARG A 469 41.54 16.63 16.08
C ARG A 469 42.18 16.21 14.76
N TRP A 470 42.19 14.92 14.48
CA TRP A 470 42.76 14.37 13.25
C TRP A 470 42.10 13.04 12.85
N LYS A 471 42.47 12.51 11.68
CA LYS A 471 41.96 11.25 11.12
C LYS A 471 43.13 10.35 10.70
N PHE A 472 42.93 9.03 10.73
CA PHE A 472 43.90 8.08 10.20
C PHE A 472 44.07 8.23 8.67
N SER A 473 45.20 7.75 8.16
CA SER A 473 45.37 7.59 6.71
C SER A 473 44.45 6.49 6.17
N GLU A 474 44.21 6.47 4.86
CA GLU A 474 43.40 5.42 4.23
C GLU A 474 43.95 4.01 4.52
N GLU A 475 45.27 3.83 4.39
CA GLU A 475 45.94 2.55 4.63
C GLU A 475 45.77 2.08 6.09
N GLU A 476 45.91 3.01 7.04
CA GLU A 476 45.73 2.75 8.46
C GLU A 476 44.29 2.38 8.82
N SER A 477 43.32 3.11 8.26
CA SER A 477 41.88 2.85 8.47
C SER A 477 41.46 1.50 7.90
N VAL A 478 41.95 1.10 6.72
CA VAL A 478 41.65 -0.22 6.14
C VAL A 478 42.15 -1.34 7.06
N SER A 479 43.43 -1.28 7.46
CA SER A 479 44.06 -2.28 8.34
C SER A 479 43.37 -2.35 9.71
N LEU A 480 43.01 -1.19 10.28
CA LEU A 480 42.29 -1.12 11.55
C LEU A 480 40.88 -1.71 11.43
N CYS A 481 40.15 -1.39 10.36
CA CYS A 481 38.79 -1.88 10.14
C CYS A 481 38.75 -3.42 10.04
N ASP A 482 39.72 -4.02 9.35
CA ASP A 482 39.83 -5.47 9.22
C ASP A 482 40.21 -6.14 10.55
N THR A 483 41.11 -5.53 11.31
CA THR A 483 41.52 -6.01 12.64
C THR A 483 40.37 -5.94 13.64
N VAL A 484 39.66 -4.81 13.72
CA VAL A 484 38.48 -4.63 14.58
C VAL A 484 37.37 -5.60 14.17
N SER A 485 37.12 -5.78 12.87
CA SER A 485 36.11 -6.71 12.37
C SER A 485 36.41 -8.15 12.79
N THR A 486 37.68 -8.56 12.72
CA THR A 486 38.14 -9.89 13.15
C THR A 486 38.02 -10.06 14.67
N TRP A 487 38.49 -9.08 15.43
CA TRP A 487 38.41 -9.08 16.90
C TRP A 487 36.97 -9.21 17.40
N ARG A 488 36.00 -8.53 16.77
CA ARG A 488 34.58 -8.58 17.16
C ARG A 488 33.98 -9.99 17.16
N TYR A 489 34.48 -10.92 16.34
CA TYR A 489 34.01 -12.31 16.33
C TYR A 489 34.51 -13.12 17.54
N GLY A 490 35.66 -12.74 18.10
CA GLY A 490 36.27 -13.43 19.24
C GLY A 490 35.82 -12.92 20.61
N VAL A 491 34.96 -11.90 20.67
CA VAL A 491 34.59 -11.22 21.92
C VAL A 491 33.06 -11.12 22.10
N ASP A 492 32.64 -11.19 23.36
CA ASP A 492 31.26 -11.05 23.82
C ASP A 492 30.59 -9.77 23.29
N SER A 493 29.31 -9.86 22.93
CA SER A 493 28.54 -8.73 22.36
C SER A 493 28.50 -7.49 23.25
N ARG A 494 28.64 -7.65 24.58
CA ARG A 494 28.67 -6.57 25.57
C ARG A 494 29.95 -5.73 25.54
N GLN A 495 31.03 -6.24 24.97
CA GLN A 495 32.35 -5.57 24.97
C GLN A 495 32.66 -4.87 23.64
N ARG A 496 31.87 -5.09 22.59
CA ARG A 496 32.16 -4.60 21.22
C ARG A 496 32.07 -3.08 21.07
N GLY A 497 31.34 -2.40 21.96
CA GLY A 497 31.09 -0.96 21.87
C GLY A 497 32.23 -0.07 22.34
N PHE A 498 33.13 -0.59 23.19
CA PHE A 498 34.23 0.16 23.80
C PHE A 498 35.47 -0.72 23.86
N PHE A 499 36.57 -0.27 23.27
CA PHE A 499 37.75 -1.11 23.08
C PHE A 499 39.04 -0.27 23.01
N LEU A 500 40.17 -0.95 23.08
CA LEU A 500 41.51 -0.37 23.04
C LEU A 500 42.21 -0.83 21.79
N PHE A 501 43.04 0.04 21.21
CA PHE A 501 43.96 -0.42 20.19
C PHE A 501 45.28 0.35 20.22
N LYS A 502 46.35 -0.31 19.78
CA LYS A 502 47.68 0.26 19.71
C LYS A 502 48.34 -0.04 18.37
N ARG A 503 49.27 0.83 17.99
CA ARG A 503 50.13 0.66 16.82
C ARG A 503 51.35 -0.17 17.20
N VAL A 504 51.62 -1.23 16.45
CA VAL A 504 52.80 -2.10 16.65
C VAL A 504 53.71 -1.98 15.43
N LYS A 505 55.00 -1.68 15.66
CA LYS A 505 56.01 -1.68 14.59
C LYS A 505 56.53 -3.11 14.39
N PRO A 506 56.48 -3.69 13.17
CA PRO A 506 57.02 -5.02 12.94
C PRO A 506 58.54 -5.07 13.14
N ALA A 507 59.05 -6.23 13.57
CA ALA A 507 60.49 -6.44 13.81
C ALA A 507 61.32 -6.60 12.53
N THR A 508 60.65 -6.95 11.42
CA THR A 508 61.19 -6.95 10.06
C THR A 508 60.90 -5.58 9.45
N GLY A 509 61.91 -4.92 8.84
CA GLY A 509 61.85 -3.53 8.37
C GLY A 509 60.90 -3.22 7.21
N ASP A 510 59.71 -3.82 7.18
CA ASP A 510 58.62 -3.45 6.29
C ASP A 510 57.82 -2.28 6.88
N SER A 511 57.42 -1.36 6.01
CA SER A 511 56.72 -0.10 6.35
C SER A 511 55.23 -0.27 6.66
N GLU A 512 54.72 -1.49 6.84
CA GLU A 512 53.30 -1.74 7.08
C GLU A 512 52.91 -1.54 8.56
N THR A 513 51.83 -0.78 8.77
CA THR A 513 51.30 -0.48 10.11
C THR A 513 50.43 -1.64 10.62
N VAL A 514 50.86 -2.29 11.70
CA VAL A 514 50.13 -3.40 12.32
C VAL A 514 49.34 -2.91 13.54
N TRP A 515 48.05 -3.24 13.60
CA TRP A 515 47.17 -2.90 14.72
C TRP A 515 46.98 -4.10 15.66
N THR A 516 46.92 -3.83 16.96
CA THR A 516 46.45 -4.81 17.96
C THR A 516 45.25 -4.21 18.68
N VAL A 517 44.16 -4.98 18.79
CA VAL A 517 42.89 -4.56 19.39
C VAL A 517 42.59 -5.44 20.61
N ALA A 518 42.12 -4.83 21.69
CA ALA A 518 41.79 -5.52 22.93
C ALA A 518 40.50 -4.97 23.58
N PRO A 519 39.81 -5.78 24.41
CA PRO A 519 38.71 -5.28 25.24
C PRO A 519 39.15 -4.22 26.24
N LEU A 520 38.20 -3.38 26.67
CA LEU A 520 38.44 -2.29 27.61
C LEU A 520 39.10 -2.72 28.94
N GLY A 521 38.84 -3.95 29.39
CA GLY A 521 39.39 -4.50 30.64
C GLY A 521 40.88 -4.78 30.63
N GLU A 522 41.49 -4.98 29.46
CA GLU A 522 42.93 -5.24 29.34
C GLU A 522 43.81 -4.02 29.65
N TYR A 523 43.20 -2.84 29.83
CA TYR A 523 43.93 -1.67 30.33
C TYR A 523 44.54 -1.93 31.72
N GLU A 524 43.78 -2.55 32.63
CA GLU A 524 44.23 -2.82 34.01
C GLU A 524 44.79 -4.25 34.20
N GLN A 525 44.33 -5.21 33.39
CA GLN A 525 44.67 -6.62 33.55
C GLN A 525 46.01 -6.97 32.87
N GLY A 526 46.79 -7.90 33.45
CA GLY A 526 47.93 -8.54 32.76
C GLY A 526 49.18 -7.68 32.54
N GLY A 527 49.39 -6.62 33.32
CA GLY A 527 50.55 -5.71 33.16
C GLY A 527 50.26 -4.45 32.34
N GLY A 528 49.02 -4.30 31.83
CA GLY A 528 48.52 -3.14 31.11
C GLY A 528 48.75 -3.23 29.60
N PHE A 529 47.68 -3.21 28.81
CA PHE A 529 47.71 -3.36 27.34
C PHE A 529 48.68 -2.40 26.62
N PHE A 530 48.93 -1.22 27.19
CA PHE A 530 49.83 -0.20 26.64
C PHE A 530 51.24 -0.22 27.26
N SER A 531 51.57 -1.15 28.15
CA SER A 531 52.85 -1.17 28.90
C SER A 531 54.10 -1.29 28.04
N ASP A 532 53.98 -1.88 26.85
CA ASP A 532 55.01 -2.05 25.83
C ASP A 532 55.07 -0.90 24.82
N VAL A 533 54.17 0.09 24.92
CA VAL A 533 54.12 1.25 24.02
C VAL A 533 55.12 2.32 24.47
N LYS A 534 56.10 2.61 23.61
CA LYS A 534 57.14 3.62 23.89
C LYS A 534 56.65 5.06 23.76
N ASP A 535 55.76 5.34 22.81
CA ASP A 535 55.16 6.66 22.58
C ASP A 535 53.63 6.59 22.73
N MET A 536 53.17 6.81 23.96
CA MET A 536 51.75 6.78 24.32
C MET A 536 50.92 7.81 23.55
N LYS A 537 51.53 8.92 23.09
CA LYS A 537 50.79 9.96 22.35
C LYS A 537 50.54 9.60 20.90
N LYS A 538 51.37 8.74 20.30
CA LYS A 538 51.24 8.36 18.89
C LYS A 538 50.65 6.98 18.66
N ASP A 539 50.86 6.08 19.60
CA ASP A 539 50.65 4.66 19.37
C ASP A 539 49.61 4.02 20.31
N ALA A 540 49.01 4.75 21.26
CA ALA A 540 47.97 4.26 22.17
C ALA A 540 46.63 4.99 21.96
N PHE A 541 45.54 4.23 21.79
CA PHE A 541 44.21 4.76 21.46
C PHE A 541 43.11 4.06 22.26
N VAL A 542 42.18 4.85 22.78
CA VAL A 542 40.96 4.37 23.44
C VAL A 542 39.78 4.66 22.51
N ALA A 543 38.99 3.66 22.18
CA ALA A 543 37.97 3.76 21.15
C ALA A 543 36.58 3.42 21.66
N PHE A 544 35.58 4.06 21.06
CA PHE A 544 34.19 3.66 21.18
C PHE A 544 33.54 3.61 19.80
N ALA A 545 32.57 2.71 19.62
CA ALA A 545 31.73 2.70 18.44
C ALA A 545 30.85 3.95 18.45
N ASP A 546 31.12 4.87 17.53
CA ASP A 546 30.46 6.17 17.48
C ASP A 546 29.36 6.17 16.41
N PRO A 547 28.08 6.23 16.80
CA PRO A 547 26.98 6.33 15.84
C PRO A 547 26.83 7.74 15.25
N SER A 548 27.54 8.75 15.76
CA SER A 548 27.48 10.12 15.24
C SER A 548 28.12 10.23 13.84
N ASN A 549 27.41 10.87 12.91
CA ASN A 549 27.94 11.28 11.62
C ASN A 549 28.38 12.77 11.60
N PHE A 550 28.38 13.48 12.73
CA PHE A 550 28.90 14.85 12.81
C PHE A 550 30.42 14.87 12.78
N ASP A 551 31.05 15.63 11.88
CA ASP A 551 32.51 15.75 11.79
C ASP A 551 33.15 16.38 13.04
N GLU A 552 32.40 17.21 13.76
CA GLU A 552 32.90 17.98 14.91
C GLU A 552 32.48 17.39 16.25
N HIS A 553 31.32 16.73 16.29
CA HIS A 553 30.69 16.31 17.54
C HIS A 553 30.77 14.79 17.74
N PRO A 554 31.40 14.32 18.83
CA PRO A 554 31.37 12.91 19.20
C PRO A 554 29.95 12.49 19.63
N GLY A 555 29.65 11.21 19.48
CA GLY A 555 28.39 10.63 19.97
C GLY A 555 28.25 10.68 21.48
N TRP A 556 26.99 10.59 21.94
CA TRP A 556 26.59 10.60 23.34
C TRP A 556 27.37 9.63 24.28
N PRO A 557 27.75 8.40 23.87
CA PRO A 557 28.45 7.45 24.73
C PRO A 557 29.79 7.93 25.30
N LEU A 558 30.46 8.85 24.61
CA LEU A 558 31.79 9.32 25.00
C LEU A 558 31.80 9.94 26.40
N ARG A 559 30.72 10.62 26.79
CA ARG A 559 30.60 11.27 28.11
C ARG A 559 30.90 10.31 29.27
N ASN A 560 30.32 9.11 29.21
CA ASN A 560 30.49 8.10 30.26
C ASN A 560 31.89 7.46 30.22
N LEU A 561 32.47 7.31 29.03
CA LEU A 561 33.83 6.79 28.85
C LEU A 561 34.88 7.74 29.44
N LEU A 562 34.74 9.05 29.22
CA LEU A 562 35.65 10.06 29.78
C LEU A 562 35.67 10.05 31.31
N VAL A 563 34.52 9.80 31.94
CA VAL A 563 34.41 9.67 33.39
C VAL A 563 35.17 8.44 33.90
N LEU A 564 35.07 7.31 33.21
CA LEU A 564 35.86 6.11 33.52
C LEU A 564 37.35 6.40 33.43
N ILE A 565 37.80 7.04 32.34
CA ILE A 565 39.21 7.37 32.13
C ILE A 565 39.74 8.28 33.24
N ARG A 566 39.01 9.35 33.56
CA ARG A 566 39.40 10.30 34.62
C ARG A 566 39.52 9.60 35.97
N LYS A 567 38.48 8.90 36.40
CA LYS A 567 38.39 8.42 37.78
C LYS A 567 39.16 7.15 38.04
N ARG A 568 39.16 6.23 37.06
CA ARG A 568 39.76 4.91 37.23
C ARG A 568 41.19 4.87 36.73
N TRP A 569 41.43 5.32 35.52
CA TRP A 569 42.77 5.29 34.91
C TRP A 569 43.64 6.49 35.29
N LYS A 570 43.02 7.58 35.77
CA LYS A 570 43.72 8.80 36.21
C LYS A 570 44.62 9.39 35.12
N LEU A 571 44.22 9.22 33.87
CA LEU A 571 44.90 9.81 32.71
C LEU A 571 44.50 11.27 32.58
N ARG A 572 45.49 12.14 32.33
CA ARG A 572 45.28 13.56 32.06
C ARG A 572 45.22 13.92 30.60
N GLU A 573 45.77 13.07 29.74
CA GLU A 573 45.76 13.27 28.29
C GLU A 573 45.53 11.89 27.66
N VAL A 574 44.58 11.80 26.72
CA VAL A 574 44.19 10.55 26.09
C VAL A 574 43.74 10.78 24.65
N ASN A 575 44.14 9.88 23.75
CA ASN A 575 43.62 9.86 22.38
C ASN A 575 42.35 9.01 22.34
N ILE A 576 41.22 9.68 22.12
CA ILE A 576 39.90 9.07 21.94
C ILE A 576 39.62 8.89 20.46
N VAL A 577 39.16 7.72 20.08
CA VAL A 577 38.73 7.43 18.70
C VAL A 577 37.23 7.17 18.67
N GLY A 578 36.50 8.04 17.98
CA GLY A 578 35.15 7.76 17.55
C GLY A 578 35.21 6.84 16.34
N TYR A 579 35.13 5.54 16.58
CA TYR A 579 35.21 4.53 15.52
C TYR A 579 33.93 4.57 14.70
N ARG A 580 34.04 5.02 13.44
CA ARG A 580 32.94 5.25 12.49
C ARG A 580 33.12 4.48 11.17
N ASP A 581 34.17 3.67 11.09
CA ASP A 581 34.50 2.91 9.89
C ASP A 581 33.65 1.63 9.81
N VAL A 582 33.17 1.36 8.60
CA VAL A 582 32.42 0.14 8.28
C VAL A 582 33.16 -0.63 7.20
N HIS A 583 33.12 -1.95 7.26
CA HIS A 583 33.91 -2.81 6.35
C HIS A 583 33.63 -2.54 4.86
N ALA A 584 32.39 -2.14 4.52
CA ALA A 584 31.98 -1.79 3.16
C ALA A 584 32.61 -0.48 2.63
N LEU A 585 32.97 0.44 3.53
CA LEU A 585 33.54 1.76 3.20
C LEU A 585 34.92 1.94 3.85
N ARG A 586 35.65 0.84 4.13
CA ARG A 586 36.93 0.87 4.85
C ARG A 586 38.02 1.72 4.18
N HIS A 587 37.90 1.98 2.88
CA HIS A 587 38.78 2.86 2.10
C HIS A 587 38.52 4.36 2.32
N PHE A 588 37.42 4.72 2.97
CA PHE A 588 37.11 6.10 3.33
C PHE A 588 37.27 6.27 4.84
N PRO A 589 38.36 6.92 5.32
CA PRO A 589 38.60 7.09 6.75
C PRO A 589 37.55 8.03 7.36
N ARG A 590 36.60 7.46 8.12
CA ARG A 590 35.52 8.20 8.79
C ARG A 590 35.76 8.34 10.29
N SER A 591 36.52 7.42 10.89
CA SER A 591 36.86 7.49 12.31
C SER A 591 37.59 8.79 12.63
N VAL A 592 37.16 9.48 13.69
CA VAL A 592 37.73 10.76 14.13
C VAL A 592 38.50 10.53 15.42
N ILE A 593 39.67 11.14 15.53
CA ILE A 593 40.54 11.06 16.69
C ILE A 593 40.56 12.41 17.38
N TRP A 594 40.28 12.41 18.68
CA TRP A 594 40.34 13.57 19.55
C TRP A 594 41.37 13.33 20.64
N THR A 595 42.40 14.18 20.69
CA THR A 595 43.33 14.20 21.82
C THR A 595 42.71 15.07 22.92
N MET A 596 42.19 14.42 23.95
CA MET A 596 41.50 15.06 25.06
C MET A 596 42.46 15.31 26.21
N ARG A 597 42.39 16.49 26.84
CA ARG A 597 43.14 16.85 28.03
C ARG A 597 42.22 17.23 29.19
N ASP A 598 42.65 16.84 30.38
CA ASP A 598 42.05 17.23 31.65
C ASP A 598 42.93 18.29 32.32
N ASP A 599 42.48 19.54 32.26
CA ASP A 599 43.22 20.71 32.78
C ASP A 599 42.97 20.95 34.29
N SER A 600 42.28 20.04 34.99
CA SER A 600 42.01 20.17 36.42
C SER A 600 43.28 20.05 37.28
N GLU A 601 43.42 20.90 38.30
CA GLU A 601 44.43 20.69 39.34
C GLU A 601 44.14 19.39 40.11
N PRO A 602 45.18 18.59 40.47
CA PRO A 602 44.97 17.35 41.20
C PRO A 602 44.43 17.63 42.61
N ASP A 603 43.14 17.38 42.81
CA ASP A 603 42.56 17.40 44.15
C ASP A 603 42.95 16.11 44.89
N LEU A 604 43.52 16.27 46.09
CA LEU A 604 43.95 15.18 46.98
C LEU A 604 42.77 14.26 47.37
N SER A 605 41.53 14.74 47.24
CA SER A 605 40.30 13.95 47.46
C SER A 605 40.04 12.89 46.37
N GLU A 606 40.61 13.04 45.16
CA GLU A 606 40.44 12.09 44.04
C GLU A 606 41.36 10.86 44.12
N LEU A 607 42.20 10.78 45.15
CA LEU A 607 43.06 9.63 45.38
C LEU A 607 42.29 8.41 45.93
N SER A 608 41.16 8.62 46.63
CA SER A 608 40.29 7.55 47.15
C SER A 608 39.13 7.25 46.19
N LEU A 609 39.09 6.04 45.63
CA LEU A 609 37.97 5.55 44.82
C LEU A 609 36.66 5.39 45.62
N LYS A 610 36.71 5.40 46.96
CA LYS A 610 35.56 5.05 47.82
C LYS A 610 34.74 6.25 48.31
N ASP A 611 35.30 7.46 48.32
CA ASP A 611 34.69 8.64 48.97
C ASP A 611 34.27 9.76 47.99
N THR A 612 34.15 9.46 46.69
CA THR A 612 33.85 10.46 45.66
C THR A 612 32.33 10.67 45.47
N PRO A 613 31.81 11.93 45.50
CA PRO A 613 30.40 12.21 45.28
C PRO A 613 29.97 11.95 43.82
N LEU A 614 28.73 11.47 43.63
CA LEU A 614 28.15 11.22 42.30
C LEU A 614 28.01 12.53 41.51
N PRO A 615 28.60 12.65 40.30
CA PRO A 615 28.46 13.84 39.48
C PRO A 615 27.04 14.03 38.94
N LYS A 616 26.75 15.23 38.41
CA LYS A 616 25.45 15.54 37.80
C LYS A 616 25.17 14.59 36.62
N ILE A 617 23.96 14.04 36.59
CA ILE A 617 23.47 13.16 35.51
C ILE A 617 22.40 13.88 34.69
N THR A 618 22.49 13.76 33.37
CA THR A 618 21.48 14.26 32.41
C THR A 618 21.20 13.22 31.34
N GLY A 619 20.15 13.40 30.52
CA GLY A 619 19.94 12.51 29.36
C GLY A 619 18.52 12.26 28.89
N TRP A 620 17.51 12.97 29.42
CA TRP A 620 16.15 12.81 28.93
C TRP A 620 16.03 13.25 27.47
N GLU A 621 15.41 12.39 26.65
CA GLU A 621 15.23 12.64 25.23
C GLU A 621 14.31 13.85 25.01
N ARG A 622 14.63 14.65 23.99
CA ARG A 622 13.77 15.74 23.52
C ARG A 622 12.77 15.22 22.49
N ASN A 623 11.56 15.75 22.53
CA ASN A 623 10.56 15.47 21.50
C ASN A 623 10.92 16.20 20.19
N ARG A 624 10.16 15.97 19.11
CA ARG A 624 10.37 16.61 17.79
C ARG A 624 10.40 18.14 17.89
N ASP A 625 9.65 18.73 18.82
CA ASP A 625 9.64 20.18 19.09
C ASP A 625 10.82 20.67 19.97
N LYS A 626 11.86 19.84 20.15
CA LYS A 626 13.05 20.08 20.99
C LYS A 626 12.77 20.33 22.48
N ARG A 627 11.54 20.07 22.94
CA ARG A 627 11.12 20.14 24.34
C ARG A 627 11.40 18.84 25.10
N LEU A 628 11.70 18.94 26.39
CA LEU A 628 11.83 17.79 27.28
C LEU A 628 10.44 17.31 27.69
N SER A 629 9.86 16.43 26.89
CA SER A 629 8.52 15.88 27.12
C SER A 629 8.42 14.43 26.65
N PRO A 630 7.58 13.59 27.30
CA PRO A 630 7.26 12.26 26.83
C PRO A 630 6.70 12.22 25.41
N ARG A 631 6.86 11.07 24.74
CA ARG A 631 6.28 10.74 23.44
C ARG A 631 4.97 9.95 23.59
N PHE A 632 4.20 9.92 22.51
CA PHE A 632 2.91 9.25 22.39
C PHE A 632 2.83 8.46 21.09
N ALA A 633 2.39 7.21 21.17
CA ALA A 633 2.11 6.35 20.03
C ALA A 633 0.66 5.83 20.09
N ASP A 634 -0.12 6.08 19.04
CA ASP A 634 -1.48 5.56 18.85
C ASP A 634 -1.42 4.36 17.89
N LEU A 635 -1.78 3.18 18.41
CA LEU A 635 -1.80 1.93 17.64
C LEU A 635 -3.21 1.39 17.43
N SER A 636 -4.24 2.20 17.71
CA SER A 636 -5.65 1.78 17.60
C SER A 636 -6.01 1.29 16.19
N GLN A 637 -5.53 1.93 15.13
CA GLN A 637 -5.80 1.53 13.75
C GLN A 637 -5.24 0.15 13.39
N MET A 638 -4.21 -0.32 14.10
CA MET A 638 -3.51 -1.57 13.82
C MET A 638 -3.87 -2.69 14.78
N MET A 639 -4.43 -2.36 15.95
CA MET A 639 -4.67 -3.32 17.04
C MET A 639 -6.16 -3.45 17.42
N ASP A 640 -7.01 -2.49 17.09
CA ASP A 640 -8.46 -2.55 17.36
C ASP A 640 -9.18 -3.37 16.27
N PRO A 641 -9.74 -4.54 16.60
CA PRO A 641 -10.44 -5.39 15.63
C PRO A 641 -11.61 -4.69 14.92
N THR A 642 -12.28 -3.76 15.61
CA THR A 642 -13.44 -3.04 15.06
C THR A 642 -13.02 -2.03 14.00
N ARG A 643 -11.93 -1.29 14.23
CA ARG A 643 -11.34 -0.35 13.26
C ARG A 643 -10.69 -1.06 12.09
N LEU A 644 -10.10 -2.23 12.32
CA LEU A 644 -9.55 -3.08 11.26
C LEU A 644 -10.66 -3.58 10.32
N ALA A 645 -11.80 -4.00 10.86
CA ALA A 645 -12.95 -4.42 10.07
C ALA A 645 -13.52 -3.27 9.22
N ASP A 646 -13.70 -2.08 9.81
CA ASP A 646 -14.16 -0.86 9.09
C ASP A 646 -13.20 -0.50 7.93
N SER A 647 -11.90 -0.45 8.22
CA SER A 647 -10.88 -0.14 7.22
C SER A 647 -10.86 -1.16 6.07
N ALA A 648 -11.09 -2.45 6.36
CA ALA A 648 -11.12 -3.50 5.34
C ALA A 648 -12.38 -3.41 4.44
N VAL A 649 -13.55 -3.12 5.01
CA VAL A 649 -14.79 -2.91 4.25
C VAL A 649 -14.67 -1.67 3.36
N ASP A 650 -14.23 -0.55 3.92
CA ASP A 650 -14.01 0.69 3.17
C ASP A 650 -12.98 0.50 2.04
N LEU A 651 -11.91 -0.27 2.29
CA LEU A 651 -10.90 -0.56 1.27
C LEU A 651 -11.48 -1.31 0.07
N ASN A 652 -12.34 -2.30 0.29
CA ASN A 652 -12.97 -3.06 -0.81
C ASN A 652 -13.80 -2.15 -1.72
N ASN A 653 -14.60 -1.26 -1.14
CA ASN A 653 -15.38 -0.30 -1.90
C ASN A 653 -14.49 0.71 -2.64
N ARG A 654 -13.43 1.21 -1.99
CA ARG A 654 -12.43 2.09 -2.62
C ARG A 654 -11.69 1.41 -3.78
N LEU A 655 -11.41 0.11 -3.70
CA LEU A 655 -10.80 -0.64 -4.79
C LEU A 655 -11.70 -0.68 -6.04
N MET A 656 -13.03 -0.80 -5.88
CA MET A 656 -13.96 -0.68 -7.01
C MET A 656 -13.86 0.69 -7.67
N LYS A 657 -13.85 1.76 -6.86
CA LYS A 657 -13.66 3.13 -7.34
C LYS A 657 -12.34 3.29 -8.09
N TRP A 658 -11.21 2.90 -7.49
CA TRP A 658 -9.89 3.14 -8.09
C TRP A 658 -9.61 2.29 -9.33
N ARG A 659 -10.10 1.05 -9.37
CA ARG A 659 -9.77 0.10 -10.45
C ARG A 659 -10.77 0.11 -11.59
N ILE A 660 -12.04 0.38 -11.32
CA ILE A 660 -13.13 0.16 -12.28
C ILE A 660 -13.89 1.46 -12.57
N ALA A 661 -14.34 2.18 -11.54
CA ALA A 661 -15.21 3.34 -11.69
C ALA A 661 -14.72 4.57 -10.87
N PRO A 662 -13.75 5.35 -11.39
CA PRO A 662 -13.12 6.45 -10.63
C PRO A 662 -14.09 7.56 -10.19
N GLU A 663 -15.17 7.77 -10.94
CA GLU A 663 -16.19 8.79 -10.66
C GLU A 663 -17.22 8.34 -9.61
N LEU A 664 -17.16 7.09 -9.15
CA LEU A 664 -18.04 6.56 -8.12
C LEU A 664 -17.88 7.32 -6.80
N ASN A 665 -18.98 7.86 -6.29
CA ASN A 665 -19.05 8.55 -5.01
C ASN A 665 -19.55 7.59 -3.92
N LEU A 666 -18.58 7.04 -3.18
CA LEU A 666 -18.83 6.12 -2.07
C LEU A 666 -19.32 6.83 -0.81
N ASP A 667 -18.93 8.09 -0.61
CA ASP A 667 -19.30 8.86 0.58
C ASP A 667 -20.80 9.14 0.59
N LYS A 668 -21.38 9.49 -0.57
CA LYS A 668 -22.85 9.60 -0.74
C LYS A 668 -23.57 8.33 -0.31
N ILE A 669 -23.06 7.15 -0.68
CA ILE A 669 -23.66 5.87 -0.32
C ILE A 669 -23.57 5.65 1.20
N LYS A 670 -22.38 5.90 1.77
CA LYS A 670 -22.08 5.72 3.19
C LYS A 670 -22.95 6.60 4.10
N GLU A 671 -23.18 7.85 3.69
CA GLU A 671 -23.92 8.87 4.46
C GLU A 671 -25.45 8.72 4.36
N THR A 672 -25.96 8.07 3.31
CA THR A 672 -27.40 7.95 3.08
C THR A 672 -28.07 7.09 4.16
N LYS A 673 -29.15 7.59 4.75
CA LYS A 673 -29.93 6.89 5.78
C LYS A 673 -31.07 6.11 5.15
N CYS A 674 -31.09 4.80 5.35
CA CYS A 674 -32.06 3.91 4.72
C CYS A 674 -33.13 3.42 5.71
N LEU A 675 -34.40 3.66 5.40
CA LEU A 675 -35.56 3.10 6.11
C LEU A 675 -36.09 1.89 5.35
N LEU A 676 -36.10 0.72 5.98
CA LEU A 676 -36.63 -0.53 5.42
C LEU A 676 -37.98 -0.86 6.04
N LEU A 677 -39.05 -0.62 5.29
CA LEU A 677 -40.42 -0.98 5.69
C LEU A 677 -40.68 -2.44 5.31
N GLY A 678 -40.51 -3.33 6.28
CA GLY A 678 -40.53 -4.77 6.13
C GLY A 678 -39.16 -5.39 6.39
N SER A 679 -39.09 -6.32 7.34
CA SER A 679 -37.89 -7.09 7.70
C SER A 679 -38.02 -8.58 7.33
N GLY A 680 -38.94 -8.89 6.41
CA GLY A 680 -39.13 -10.22 5.83
C GLY A 680 -38.02 -10.61 4.85
N THR A 681 -38.36 -11.43 3.85
CA THR A 681 -37.39 -11.97 2.88
C THR A 681 -36.65 -10.86 2.14
N LEU A 682 -37.36 -9.86 1.63
CA LEU A 682 -36.75 -8.71 0.95
C LEU A 682 -35.89 -7.86 1.89
N GLY A 683 -36.43 -7.46 3.04
CA GLY A 683 -35.72 -6.63 4.03
C GLY A 683 -34.37 -7.21 4.44
N ALA A 684 -34.33 -8.52 4.70
CA ALA A 684 -33.11 -9.21 5.10
C ALA A 684 -32.04 -9.30 3.99
N TYR A 685 -32.44 -9.45 2.72
CA TYR A 685 -31.49 -9.42 1.60
C TYR A 685 -31.04 -7.99 1.27
N VAL A 686 -31.99 -7.05 1.16
CA VAL A 686 -31.70 -5.64 0.89
C VAL A 686 -30.70 -5.08 1.89
N SER A 687 -30.90 -5.31 3.20
CA SER A 687 -30.00 -4.78 4.23
C SER A 687 -28.58 -5.34 4.15
N ARG A 688 -28.43 -6.62 3.79
CA ARG A 688 -27.10 -7.24 3.60
C ARG A 688 -26.35 -6.62 2.42
N ILE A 689 -27.07 -6.31 1.34
CA ILE A 689 -26.47 -5.71 0.14
C ILE A 689 -26.14 -4.23 0.39
N LEU A 690 -27.01 -3.49 1.10
CA LEU A 690 -26.72 -2.12 1.56
C LEU A 690 -25.46 -2.08 2.45
N LEU A 691 -25.32 -3.04 3.36
CA LEU A 691 -24.12 -3.15 4.20
C LEU A 691 -22.86 -3.43 3.38
N GLY A 692 -22.96 -4.26 2.33
CA GLY A 692 -21.85 -4.50 1.40
C GLY A 692 -21.40 -3.24 0.65
N TRP A 693 -22.35 -2.39 0.29
CA TRP A 693 -22.10 -1.07 -0.32
C TRP A 693 -21.59 -0.01 0.69
N GLY A 694 -21.53 -0.32 1.97
CA GLY A 694 -20.98 0.56 3.01
C GLY A 694 -21.99 1.51 3.65
N VAL A 695 -23.30 1.28 3.48
CA VAL A 695 -24.35 2.09 4.15
C VAL A 695 -24.25 1.93 5.67
N HIS A 696 -24.13 3.04 6.39
CA HIS A 696 -23.93 3.01 7.84
C HIS A 696 -25.24 3.02 8.65
N LYS A 697 -26.30 3.69 8.18
CA LYS A 697 -27.56 3.84 8.94
C LYS A 697 -28.72 3.08 8.29
N ILE A 698 -29.18 2.02 8.95
CA ILE A 698 -30.27 1.16 8.47
C ILE A 698 -31.31 0.94 9.57
N THR A 699 -32.52 1.44 9.33
CA THR A 699 -33.65 1.30 10.26
C THR A 699 -34.70 0.36 9.71
N PHE A 700 -35.12 -0.63 10.51
CA PHE A 700 -36.18 -1.58 10.15
C PHE A 700 -37.51 -1.23 10.82
N VAL A 701 -38.60 -1.45 10.09
CA VAL A 701 -39.98 -1.40 10.62
C VAL A 701 -40.69 -2.70 10.26
N ASP A 702 -41.22 -3.41 11.27
CA ASP A 702 -41.97 -4.65 11.08
C ASP A 702 -42.78 -5.00 12.34
N ASN A 703 -44.03 -5.43 12.19
CA ASN A 703 -44.88 -5.79 13.33
C ASN A 703 -44.75 -7.28 13.74
N ALA A 704 -44.19 -8.14 12.88
CA ALA A 704 -44.23 -9.58 13.08
C ALA A 704 -43.09 -10.10 13.98
N ASN A 705 -43.27 -11.33 14.47
CA ASN A 705 -42.24 -12.13 15.14
C ASN A 705 -41.66 -13.18 14.17
N VAL A 706 -40.42 -13.62 14.43
CA VAL A 706 -39.75 -14.66 13.65
C VAL A 706 -40.45 -16.01 13.83
N SER A 707 -40.82 -16.67 12.73
CA SER A 707 -41.42 -18.02 12.74
C SER A 707 -40.46 -19.09 12.21
N TYR A 708 -40.72 -20.37 12.51
CA TYR A 708 -39.84 -21.50 12.14
C TYR A 708 -39.54 -21.63 10.63
N SER A 709 -40.43 -21.14 9.76
CA SER A 709 -40.22 -21.16 8.30
C SER A 709 -39.37 -19.99 7.80
N ASN A 710 -39.09 -19.00 8.63
CA ASN A 710 -38.41 -17.77 8.23
C ASN A 710 -36.89 -17.93 8.01
N PRO A 711 -36.09 -18.56 8.89
CA PRO A 711 -34.63 -18.58 8.78
C PRO A 711 -34.07 -19.06 7.43
N VAL A 712 -34.75 -20.02 6.79
CA VAL A 712 -34.33 -20.58 5.48
C VAL A 712 -34.58 -19.63 4.30
N ARG A 713 -35.38 -18.57 4.48
CA ARG A 713 -35.69 -17.55 3.46
C ARG A 713 -35.20 -16.15 3.85
N GLN A 714 -35.03 -15.88 5.15
CA GLN A 714 -34.74 -14.57 5.71
C GLN A 714 -33.35 -14.60 6.37
N PRO A 715 -32.28 -14.23 5.64
CA PRO A 715 -30.88 -14.49 6.02
C PRO A 715 -30.35 -13.66 7.21
N LEU A 716 -31.21 -13.02 7.98
CA LEU A 716 -30.87 -12.33 9.24
C LEU A 716 -31.32 -13.11 10.47
N PHE A 717 -32.12 -14.17 10.31
CA PHE A 717 -32.68 -14.93 11.42
C PHE A 717 -32.12 -16.34 11.47
N THR A 718 -31.98 -16.86 12.68
CA THR A 718 -31.52 -18.22 12.95
C THR A 718 -32.64 -19.06 13.56
N PHE A 719 -32.40 -20.37 13.71
CA PHE A 719 -33.35 -21.26 14.39
C PHE A 719 -33.63 -20.83 15.84
N GLU A 720 -32.61 -20.32 16.55
CA GLU A 720 -32.74 -19.88 17.94
C GLU A 720 -33.72 -18.69 18.08
N ASP A 721 -33.82 -17.86 17.06
CA ASP A 721 -34.70 -16.68 17.06
C ASP A 721 -36.19 -17.04 16.98
N CYS A 722 -36.51 -18.30 16.64
CA CYS A 722 -37.87 -18.83 16.56
C CYS A 722 -38.41 -19.33 17.91
N GLN A 723 -37.53 -19.54 18.90
CA GLN A 723 -37.90 -20.12 20.19
C GLN A 723 -38.77 -19.15 21.03
N ASN A 724 -39.52 -19.67 21.99
CA ASN A 724 -40.35 -18.89 22.92
C ASN A 724 -41.37 -17.94 22.26
N GLY A 725 -41.98 -18.36 21.14
CA GLY A 725 -42.96 -17.53 20.41
C GLY A 725 -42.36 -16.54 19.41
N GLY A 726 -41.04 -16.66 19.16
CA GLY A 726 -40.32 -15.89 18.16
C GLY A 726 -39.94 -14.49 18.65
N LYS A 727 -38.70 -14.08 18.40
CA LYS A 727 -38.26 -12.70 18.68
C LYS A 727 -38.94 -11.71 17.72
N PRO A 728 -39.12 -10.43 18.12
CA PRO A 728 -39.57 -9.38 17.22
C PRO A 728 -38.63 -9.21 16.02
N LYS A 729 -39.16 -9.26 14.79
CA LYS A 729 -38.31 -9.29 13.58
C LYS A 729 -37.47 -8.03 13.41
N ALA A 730 -38.07 -6.85 13.51
CA ALA A 730 -37.36 -5.59 13.29
C ALA A 730 -36.16 -5.41 14.24
N ALA A 731 -36.38 -5.62 15.55
CA ALA A 731 -35.33 -5.52 16.55
C ALA A 731 -34.22 -6.56 16.34
N ARG A 732 -34.60 -7.82 16.07
CA ARG A 732 -33.64 -8.90 15.83
C ARG A 732 -32.83 -8.68 14.55
N ALA A 733 -33.45 -8.15 13.50
CA ALA A 733 -32.77 -7.81 12.24
C ALA A 733 -31.68 -6.75 12.45
N ALA A 734 -31.97 -5.72 13.25
CA ALA A 734 -30.98 -4.70 13.61
C ALA A 734 -29.81 -5.27 14.44
N GLU A 735 -30.10 -6.17 15.39
CA GLU A 735 -29.07 -6.91 16.12
C GLU A 735 -28.21 -7.76 15.19
N ALA A 736 -28.82 -8.46 14.22
CA ALA A 736 -28.11 -9.31 13.28
C ALA A 736 -27.16 -8.51 12.40
N LEU A 737 -27.52 -7.28 12.00
CA LEU A 737 -26.60 -6.41 11.27
C LEU A 737 -25.39 -6.00 12.13
N ARG A 738 -25.60 -5.70 13.42
CA ARG A 738 -24.48 -5.38 14.33
C ARG A 738 -23.57 -6.58 14.61
N GLU A 739 -24.13 -7.78 14.60
CA GLU A 739 -23.34 -9.03 14.67
C GLU A 739 -22.47 -9.23 13.41
N ILE A 740 -22.95 -8.80 12.24
CA ILE A 740 -22.20 -8.87 10.98
C ILE A 740 -21.16 -7.75 10.89
N TYR A 741 -21.53 -6.52 11.22
CA TYR A 741 -20.67 -5.35 11.20
C TYR A 741 -20.93 -4.45 12.42
N PRO A 742 -20.05 -4.48 13.44
CA PRO A 742 -20.31 -3.80 14.72
C PRO A 742 -20.51 -2.28 14.65
N ASN A 743 -19.97 -1.61 13.64
CA ASN A 743 -20.04 -0.15 13.50
C ASN A 743 -21.26 0.34 12.70
N VAL A 744 -22.18 -0.55 12.30
CA VAL A 744 -23.46 -0.15 11.68
C VAL A 744 -24.38 0.50 12.72
N ASP A 745 -24.94 1.67 12.40
CA ASP A 745 -26.06 2.25 13.13
C ASP A 745 -27.36 1.60 12.65
N SER A 746 -27.74 0.49 13.31
CA SER A 746 -28.99 -0.20 12.98
C SER A 746 -29.99 -0.19 14.12
N GLN A 747 -31.24 0.14 13.78
CA GLN A 747 -32.36 0.21 14.73
C GLN A 747 -33.58 -0.54 14.17
N GLY A 748 -34.44 -1.04 15.06
CA GLY A 748 -35.62 -1.81 14.67
C GLY A 748 -36.84 -1.42 15.49
N PHE A 749 -37.91 -1.03 14.81
CA PHE A 749 -39.17 -0.61 15.44
C PHE A 749 -40.27 -1.63 15.17
N LYS A 750 -40.84 -2.16 16.25
CA LYS A 750 -42.02 -3.03 16.17
C LYS A 750 -43.28 -2.16 16.16
N MET A 751 -43.84 -1.93 14.97
CA MET A 751 -45.03 -1.11 14.76
C MET A 751 -45.75 -1.53 13.48
N GLN A 752 -47.03 -1.20 13.37
CA GLN A 752 -47.83 -1.50 12.19
C GLN A 752 -47.95 -0.26 11.29
N VAL A 753 -47.97 -0.46 9.97
CA VAL A 753 -48.28 0.61 9.03
C VAL A 753 -49.80 0.64 8.82
N PRO A 754 -50.47 1.78 9.04
CA PRO A 754 -51.90 1.92 8.75
C PRO A 754 -52.22 1.58 7.29
N MET A 755 -53.19 0.69 7.08
CA MET A 755 -53.58 0.17 5.77
C MET A 755 -54.92 0.77 5.33
N ALA A 756 -54.99 1.23 4.08
CA ALA A 756 -56.25 1.70 3.50
C ALA A 756 -57.30 0.56 3.47
N GLY A 757 -58.58 0.93 3.65
CA GLY A 757 -59.71 -0.01 3.64
C GLY A 757 -59.82 -0.95 4.85
N HIS A 758 -58.93 -0.85 5.86
CA HIS A 758 -58.99 -1.65 7.08
C HIS A 758 -59.53 -0.81 8.26
N PRO A 759 -60.79 -1.02 8.69
CA PRO A 759 -61.43 -0.15 9.66
C PRO A 759 -60.84 -0.27 11.07
N ILE A 760 -60.86 0.85 11.79
CA ILE A 760 -60.40 0.96 13.17
C ILE A 760 -61.48 0.36 14.10
N ARG A 761 -61.12 -0.72 14.78
CA ARG A 761 -62.02 -1.50 15.64
C ARG A 761 -62.51 -0.78 16.90
N ASP A 762 -61.61 -0.16 17.65
CA ASP A 762 -61.90 0.49 18.93
C ASP A 762 -61.01 1.71 19.20
N LYS A 763 -61.31 2.48 20.26
CA LYS A 763 -60.57 3.71 20.62
C LYS A 763 -59.10 3.44 20.96
N THR A 764 -58.81 2.32 21.61
CA THR A 764 -57.43 1.92 21.94
C THR A 764 -56.61 1.62 20.69
N HIS A 765 -57.23 0.99 19.70
CA HIS A 765 -56.64 0.73 18.39
C HIS A 765 -56.45 2.03 17.60
N GLU A 766 -57.36 3.00 17.72
CA GLU A 766 -57.19 4.33 17.14
C GLU A 766 -55.96 5.05 17.70
N GLU A 767 -55.81 5.08 19.03
CA GLU A 767 -54.66 5.71 19.70
C GLU A 767 -53.34 5.05 19.30
N GLN A 768 -53.31 3.71 19.20
CA GLN A 768 -52.12 2.99 18.74
C GLN A 768 -51.82 3.26 17.26
N MET A 769 -52.81 3.25 16.38
CA MET A 769 -52.62 3.53 14.95
C MET A 769 -52.16 4.96 14.70
N LYS A 770 -52.65 5.92 15.50
CA LYS A 770 -52.18 7.30 15.47
C LYS A 770 -50.72 7.41 15.92
N ALA A 771 -50.35 6.74 17.01
CA ALA A 771 -48.96 6.72 17.48
C ALA A 771 -48.02 6.08 16.44
N ASP A 772 -48.46 5.00 15.79
CA ASP A 772 -47.72 4.35 14.71
C ASP A 772 -47.62 5.28 13.48
N TYR A 773 -48.69 5.99 13.13
CA TYR A 773 -48.67 7.01 12.07
C TYR A 773 -47.67 8.14 12.35
N ASP A 774 -47.73 8.73 13.55
CA ASP A 774 -46.82 9.81 13.96
C ASP A 774 -45.36 9.33 13.94
N LYS A 775 -45.13 8.09 14.39
CA LYS A 775 -43.79 7.49 14.36
C LYS A 775 -43.32 7.22 12.94
N LEU A 776 -44.20 6.76 12.04
CA LEU A 776 -43.87 6.53 10.63
C LEU A 776 -43.47 7.83 9.93
N ILE A 777 -44.18 8.93 10.19
CA ILE A 777 -43.82 10.27 9.68
C ILE A 777 -42.43 10.67 10.16
N SER A 778 -42.18 10.57 11.48
CA SER A 778 -40.88 10.88 12.06
C SER A 778 -39.75 10.08 11.39
N LEU A 779 -39.96 8.79 11.16
CA LEU A 779 -38.97 7.92 10.52
C LEU A 779 -38.76 8.29 9.05
N ILE A 780 -39.82 8.55 8.28
CA ILE A 780 -39.71 8.94 6.86
C ILE A 780 -38.98 10.28 6.71
N GLN A 781 -39.25 11.25 7.59
CA GLN A 781 -38.57 12.54 7.57
C GLN A 781 -37.09 12.43 7.92
N GLU A 782 -36.73 11.61 8.92
CA GLU A 782 -35.35 11.39 9.37
C GLU A 782 -34.46 10.71 8.32
N HIS A 783 -35.04 9.87 7.48
CA HIS A 783 -34.32 9.05 6.49
C HIS A 783 -34.36 9.66 5.10
N ASP A 784 -33.38 9.31 4.27
CA ASP A 784 -33.20 9.88 2.93
C ASP A 784 -33.85 8.98 1.85
N ALA A 785 -33.72 7.66 2.04
CA ALA A 785 -34.27 6.64 1.14
C ALA A 785 -35.18 5.66 1.88
N ILE A 786 -36.35 5.41 1.30
CA ILE A 786 -37.42 4.57 1.87
C ILE A 786 -37.64 3.35 0.97
N PHE A 787 -37.44 2.16 1.53
CA PHE A 787 -37.64 0.90 0.83
C PHE A 787 -38.96 0.27 1.27
N LEU A 788 -39.87 0.08 0.31
CA LEU A 788 -41.16 -0.57 0.48
C LEU A 788 -41.00 -2.06 0.20
N LEU A 789 -40.82 -2.84 1.26
CA LEU A 789 -40.51 -4.28 1.25
C LEU A 789 -41.59 -5.10 1.95
N MET A 790 -42.82 -4.56 1.89
CA MET A 790 -43.99 -5.06 2.58
C MET A 790 -44.61 -6.24 1.82
N ASP A 791 -45.49 -6.96 2.49
CA ASP A 791 -46.09 -8.21 2.02
C ASP A 791 -47.47 -8.04 1.38
N THR A 792 -48.04 -6.84 1.42
CA THR A 792 -49.39 -6.55 0.92
C THR A 792 -49.40 -5.23 0.18
N ARG A 793 -50.36 -5.05 -0.73
CA ARG A 793 -50.50 -3.82 -1.52
C ARG A 793 -50.98 -2.65 -0.66
N GLU A 794 -51.92 -2.91 0.23
CA GLU A 794 -52.62 -1.92 1.06
C GLU A 794 -51.64 -1.22 2.01
N SER A 795 -50.67 -1.97 2.54
CA SER A 795 -49.65 -1.45 3.44
C SER A 795 -48.62 -0.55 2.75
N ARG A 796 -48.45 -0.64 1.42
CA ARG A 796 -47.57 0.25 0.63
C ARG A 796 -48.18 1.63 0.39
N TRP A 797 -49.50 1.79 0.55
CA TRP A 797 -50.22 3.02 0.17
C TRP A 797 -49.75 4.25 0.96
N LEU A 798 -49.84 4.20 2.28
CA LEU A 798 -49.47 5.33 3.14
C LEU A 798 -47.97 5.70 3.01
N PRO A 799 -47.02 4.76 3.05
CA PRO A 799 -45.61 5.07 2.78
C PRO A 799 -45.35 5.70 1.40
N THR A 800 -46.12 5.29 0.38
CA THR A 800 -46.02 5.86 -0.96
C THR A 800 -46.48 7.32 -0.96
N LEU A 801 -47.61 7.61 -0.32
CA LEU A 801 -48.15 8.96 -0.13
C LEU A 801 -47.12 9.84 0.60
N LEU A 802 -46.65 9.39 1.77
CA LEU A 802 -45.71 10.15 2.60
C LEU A 802 -44.37 10.38 1.91
N GLY A 803 -43.84 9.36 1.22
CA GLY A 803 -42.59 9.49 0.48
C GLY A 803 -42.68 10.48 -0.68
N LYS A 804 -43.82 10.52 -1.40
CA LYS A 804 -44.06 11.54 -2.44
C LYS A 804 -44.23 12.93 -1.82
N PHE A 805 -44.97 13.03 -0.72
CA PHE A 805 -45.25 14.29 -0.03
C PHE A 805 -43.97 14.96 0.49
N TYR A 806 -43.08 14.20 1.12
CA TYR A 806 -41.80 14.70 1.66
C TYR A 806 -40.63 14.66 0.66
N GLY A 807 -40.88 14.38 -0.63
CA GLY A 807 -39.83 14.38 -1.66
C GLY A 807 -38.73 13.33 -1.47
N LYS A 808 -39.03 12.20 -0.83
CA LYS A 808 -38.03 11.16 -0.50
C LYS A 808 -37.76 10.23 -1.68
N ILE A 809 -36.59 9.60 -1.69
CA ILE A 809 -36.29 8.52 -2.65
C ILE A 809 -37.06 7.28 -2.19
N VAL A 810 -38.12 6.91 -2.92
CA VAL A 810 -38.92 5.72 -2.60
C VAL A 810 -38.62 4.61 -3.59
N LEU A 811 -38.28 3.44 -3.05
CA LEU A 811 -37.92 2.23 -3.79
C LEU A 811 -38.87 1.12 -3.40
N ASN A 812 -39.52 0.52 -4.38
CA ASN A 812 -40.53 -0.51 -4.17
C ASN A 812 -40.10 -1.83 -4.80
N ALA A 813 -40.21 -2.91 -4.02
CA ALA A 813 -40.07 -4.27 -4.52
C ALA A 813 -41.29 -5.13 -4.14
N ALA A 814 -41.83 -5.82 -5.13
CA ALA A 814 -43.01 -6.68 -5.03
C ALA A 814 -42.71 -8.04 -5.68
N LEU A 815 -43.27 -9.11 -5.11
CA LEU A 815 -42.97 -10.50 -5.50
C LEU A 815 -44.25 -11.24 -5.89
N GLY A 816 -44.18 -11.95 -7.01
CA GLY A 816 -45.11 -13.01 -7.40
C GLY A 816 -44.48 -14.40 -7.23
N PHE A 817 -45.18 -15.45 -7.69
CA PHE A 817 -44.68 -16.83 -7.60
C PHE A 817 -43.33 -17.03 -8.32
N ASP A 818 -43.24 -16.58 -9.58
CA ASP A 818 -42.07 -16.67 -10.47
C ASP A 818 -41.70 -15.32 -11.12
N THR A 819 -42.30 -14.22 -10.67
CA THR A 819 -42.08 -12.86 -11.18
C THR A 819 -41.76 -11.88 -10.06
N PHE A 820 -41.16 -10.74 -10.40
CA PHE A 820 -40.94 -9.64 -9.47
C PHE A 820 -41.02 -8.28 -10.15
N VAL A 821 -41.31 -7.25 -9.36
CA VAL A 821 -41.24 -5.83 -9.73
C VAL A 821 -40.24 -5.14 -8.82
N VAL A 822 -39.34 -4.36 -9.41
CA VAL A 822 -38.44 -3.42 -8.73
C VAL A 822 -38.64 -2.06 -9.38
N MET A 823 -38.92 -1.02 -8.62
CA MET A 823 -39.12 0.33 -9.17
C MET A 823 -38.75 1.43 -8.20
N ARG A 824 -38.49 2.62 -8.73
CA ARG A 824 -38.39 3.87 -7.97
C ARG A 824 -39.61 4.75 -8.24
N HIS A 825 -40.07 5.52 -7.26
CA HIS A 825 -41.14 6.49 -7.50
C HIS A 825 -40.58 7.81 -8.04
N GLY A 826 -41.38 8.56 -8.81
CA GLY A 826 -41.02 9.92 -9.21
C GLY A 826 -41.07 10.90 -8.05
N VAL A 827 -40.02 11.72 -7.92
CA VAL A 827 -39.92 12.80 -6.93
C VAL A 827 -40.41 14.11 -7.53
N ARG A 828 -41.03 14.97 -6.72
CA ARG A 828 -41.44 16.32 -7.16
C ARG A 828 -40.20 17.22 -7.19
N PRO A 829 -39.91 17.97 -8.25
CA PRO A 829 -38.86 18.97 -8.21
C PRO A 829 -39.24 20.04 -7.18
N GLU A 830 -38.37 20.33 -6.22
CA GLU A 830 -38.49 21.57 -5.47
C GLU A 830 -38.35 22.71 -6.47
N VAL A 831 -39.39 23.54 -6.58
CA VAL A 831 -39.26 24.82 -7.27
C VAL A 831 -38.39 25.67 -6.35
N GLU A 832 -37.12 25.86 -6.72
CA GLU A 832 -36.26 26.86 -6.09
C GLU A 832 -37.02 28.19 -6.14
N THR A 833 -37.44 28.64 -4.95
CA THR A 833 -37.94 30.00 -4.76
C THR A 833 -36.69 30.85 -4.63
N ASP A 834 -36.12 31.25 -5.78
CA ASP A 834 -35.24 32.40 -5.82
C ASP A 834 -36.11 33.61 -5.45
N ASP A 835 -36.04 33.98 -4.18
CA ASP A 835 -36.42 35.30 -3.66
C ASP A 835 -35.52 36.35 -4.32
N ASP A 836 -35.82 36.73 -5.57
CA ASP A 836 -35.52 38.02 -6.18
C ASP A 836 -35.88 37.95 -7.68
N GLU A 837 -37.10 38.39 -8.04
CA GLU A 837 -37.37 39.21 -9.24
C GLU A 837 -38.88 39.50 -9.41
N SER A 838 -39.28 40.71 -9.01
CA SER A 838 -40.38 41.55 -9.55
C SER A 838 -41.80 40.96 -9.75
N GLU A 839 -42.77 41.59 -9.06
CA GLU A 839 -44.23 41.37 -9.10
C GLU A 839 -44.93 41.59 -10.47
N GLU A 840 -44.22 41.73 -11.60
CA GLU A 840 -44.85 42.03 -12.90
C GLU A 840 -45.08 40.82 -13.83
N ALA A 841 -44.74 39.60 -13.42
CA ALA A 841 -44.89 38.39 -14.25
C ALA A 841 -46.10 37.49 -13.91
N GLN A 842 -46.93 37.83 -12.90
CA GLN A 842 -48.03 36.96 -12.43
C GLN A 842 -49.33 36.99 -13.27
N ALA A 843 -49.41 37.80 -14.33
CA ALA A 843 -50.67 37.97 -15.10
C ALA A 843 -50.73 37.21 -16.45
N LYS A 844 -49.75 36.37 -16.82
CA LYS A 844 -49.71 35.73 -18.16
C LYS A 844 -49.35 34.23 -18.21
N LYS A 845 -49.60 33.47 -17.15
CA LYS A 845 -49.56 31.98 -17.19
C LYS A 845 -50.87 31.39 -16.70
N SER A 846 -51.95 31.68 -17.40
CA SER A 846 -53.25 31.03 -17.23
C SER A 846 -53.79 30.52 -18.57
N THR A 847 -52.97 29.80 -19.33
CA THR A 847 -53.40 28.96 -20.48
C THR A 847 -52.21 28.19 -21.04
N SER A 848 -51.80 27.12 -20.36
CA SER A 848 -51.11 25.97 -20.99
C SER A 848 -51.06 24.82 -19.99
N SER A 849 -51.98 23.87 -20.16
CA SER A 849 -51.90 22.52 -19.61
C SER A 849 -50.62 21.81 -20.04
N GLU A 850 -50.08 21.00 -19.11
CA GLU A 850 -48.98 20.03 -19.22
C GLU A 850 -47.56 20.47 -18.79
N PRO A 851 -47.12 20.08 -17.58
CA PRO A 851 -45.72 19.81 -17.31
C PRO A 851 -45.35 18.38 -17.74
N VAL A 852 -44.35 18.26 -18.61
CA VAL A 852 -43.83 17.00 -19.13
C VAL A 852 -43.20 16.14 -18.01
N SER A 853 -43.82 14.97 -17.78
CA SER A 853 -43.22 13.69 -17.38
C SER A 853 -42.61 13.53 -15.97
N GLU A 854 -43.44 13.56 -14.91
CA GLU A 854 -43.08 12.87 -13.66
C GLU A 854 -43.20 11.34 -13.81
N LEU A 855 -42.28 10.57 -13.20
CA LEU A 855 -42.41 9.11 -13.13
C LEU A 855 -43.53 8.70 -12.18
N GLY A 856 -44.27 7.66 -12.56
CA GLY A 856 -45.35 7.11 -11.74
C GLY A 856 -44.88 6.47 -10.43
N CYS A 857 -45.80 6.28 -9.50
CA CYS A 857 -45.59 5.42 -8.33
C CYS A 857 -46.18 4.02 -8.58
N TYR A 858 -46.06 3.13 -7.59
CA TYR A 858 -46.62 1.78 -7.64
C TYR A 858 -48.12 1.74 -8.02
N PHE A 859 -48.89 2.75 -7.61
CA PHE A 859 -50.34 2.84 -7.83
C PHE A 859 -50.76 3.60 -9.10
N CYS A 860 -49.82 4.10 -9.92
CA CYS A 860 -50.19 4.86 -11.13
C CYS A 860 -50.67 3.99 -12.29
N ASN A 861 -50.30 2.72 -12.33
CA ASN A 861 -50.56 1.83 -13.47
C ASN A 861 -51.79 0.94 -13.27
N ASP A 862 -52.65 1.25 -12.31
CA ASP A 862 -53.82 0.45 -11.98
C ASP A 862 -55.07 1.32 -11.82
N VAL A 863 -56.21 0.80 -12.28
CA VAL A 863 -57.51 1.49 -12.32
C VAL A 863 -58.38 1.22 -11.08
N VAL A 864 -57.80 0.59 -10.04
CA VAL A 864 -58.48 0.25 -8.78
C VAL A 864 -57.67 0.76 -7.58
N ALA A 865 -58.32 1.44 -6.64
CA ALA A 865 -57.68 1.84 -5.39
C ALA A 865 -57.41 0.62 -4.49
N PRO A 866 -56.46 0.71 -3.53
CA PRO A 866 -56.22 -0.38 -2.58
C PRO A 866 -57.47 -0.60 -1.71
N ALA A 867 -58.18 -1.70 -1.96
CA ALA A 867 -59.31 -2.20 -1.19
C ALA A 867 -59.15 -3.71 -0.92
N ASP A 868 -59.85 -4.21 0.09
CA ASP A 868 -59.70 -5.55 0.69
C ASP A 868 -59.54 -6.68 -0.35
N SER A 869 -58.31 -7.16 -0.54
CA SER A 869 -57.89 -7.89 -1.74
C SER A 869 -58.17 -9.41 -1.71
N VAL A 870 -59.22 -9.88 -1.03
CA VAL A 870 -59.41 -11.33 -0.80
C VAL A 870 -59.83 -12.12 -2.06
N ARG A 871 -60.03 -11.48 -3.23
CA ARG A 871 -60.35 -12.16 -4.50
C ARG A 871 -59.51 -11.61 -5.68
N ASP A 872 -58.71 -12.51 -6.26
CA ASP A 872 -58.30 -12.56 -7.68
C ASP A 872 -57.01 -11.89 -8.22
N GLN A 873 -55.91 -11.69 -7.45
CA GLN A 873 -54.60 -11.31 -8.04
C GLN A 873 -53.37 -12.01 -7.41
N THR A 874 -52.43 -12.49 -8.25
CA THR A 874 -51.27 -13.32 -7.83
C THR A 874 -50.00 -12.55 -7.45
N LEU A 875 -49.91 -11.26 -7.76
CA LEU A 875 -48.77 -10.41 -7.41
C LEU A 875 -49.03 -9.76 -6.04
N ASP A 876 -48.05 -9.78 -5.13
CA ASP A 876 -48.15 -9.29 -3.74
C ASP A 876 -49.04 -10.09 -2.75
N GLN A 877 -49.79 -11.12 -3.13
CA GLN A 877 -50.67 -11.83 -2.15
C GLN A 877 -50.06 -13.06 -1.47
N MET A 878 -48.92 -13.58 -1.95
CA MET A 878 -48.32 -14.82 -1.43
C MET A 878 -46.79 -14.73 -1.28
N CYS A 879 -46.28 -13.77 -0.49
CA CYS A 879 -44.84 -13.61 -0.26
C CYS A 879 -44.13 -14.85 0.32
N THR A 880 -44.88 -15.81 0.88
CA THR A 880 -44.38 -17.11 1.40
C THR A 880 -44.32 -18.21 0.33
N VAL A 881 -45.10 -18.12 -0.74
CA VAL A 881 -45.17 -19.13 -1.82
C VAL A 881 -44.48 -18.57 -3.08
N THR A 882 -43.24 -18.11 -2.92
CA THR A 882 -42.41 -17.63 -4.03
C THR A 882 -41.23 -18.56 -4.25
N ARG A 883 -40.75 -18.69 -5.49
CA ARG A 883 -39.49 -19.40 -5.77
C ARG A 883 -38.36 -18.72 -4.98
N PRO A 884 -37.54 -19.45 -4.19
CA PRO A 884 -36.59 -18.83 -3.26
C PRO A 884 -35.60 -17.83 -3.88
N GLY A 885 -35.18 -18.04 -5.13
CA GLY A 885 -34.22 -17.16 -5.80
C GLY A 885 -34.72 -15.76 -6.15
N ILE A 886 -36.04 -15.55 -6.22
CA ILE A 886 -36.62 -14.28 -6.69
C ILE A 886 -36.30 -13.14 -5.73
N ALA A 887 -36.48 -13.37 -4.43
CA ALA A 887 -36.28 -12.31 -3.44
C ALA A 887 -34.83 -11.81 -3.43
N ALA A 888 -33.85 -12.71 -3.61
CA ALA A 888 -32.44 -12.33 -3.72
C ALA A 888 -32.17 -11.49 -4.97
N ILE A 889 -32.70 -11.89 -6.14
CA ILE A 889 -32.54 -11.15 -7.41
C ILE A 889 -33.21 -9.77 -7.31
N ALA A 890 -34.46 -9.71 -6.85
CA ALA A 890 -35.20 -8.47 -6.69
C ALA A 890 -34.51 -7.51 -5.71
N SER A 891 -34.01 -8.03 -4.57
CA SER A 891 -33.29 -7.22 -3.58
C SER A 891 -31.99 -6.67 -4.14
N ALA A 892 -31.23 -7.46 -4.91
CA ALA A 892 -30.01 -7.01 -5.56
C ALA A 892 -30.29 -5.90 -6.57
N LEU A 893 -31.25 -6.10 -7.48
CA LEU A 893 -31.63 -5.09 -8.47
C LEU A 893 -32.15 -3.80 -7.82
N LEU A 894 -32.87 -3.90 -6.71
CA LEU A 894 -33.39 -2.75 -5.97
C LEU A 894 -32.26 -1.92 -5.36
N VAL A 895 -31.26 -2.57 -4.75
CA VAL A 895 -30.11 -1.86 -4.15
C VAL A 895 -29.17 -1.32 -5.22
N GLU A 896 -28.94 -2.04 -6.32
CA GLU A 896 -28.16 -1.50 -7.45
C GLU A 896 -28.85 -0.28 -8.09
N LEU A 897 -30.19 -0.33 -8.22
CA LEU A 897 -30.97 0.83 -8.66
C LEU A 897 -30.81 2.01 -7.69
N PHE A 898 -30.89 1.77 -6.38
CA PHE A 898 -30.67 2.77 -5.35
C PHE A 898 -29.30 3.43 -5.46
N VAL A 899 -28.24 2.63 -5.53
CA VAL A 899 -26.87 3.14 -5.63
C VAL A 899 -26.71 3.95 -6.91
N SER A 900 -27.28 3.46 -8.03
CA SER A 900 -27.30 4.18 -9.31
C SER A 900 -28.00 5.55 -9.18
N ILE A 901 -29.14 5.63 -8.50
CA ILE A 901 -29.83 6.91 -8.22
C ILE A 901 -28.91 7.90 -7.48
N LEU A 902 -28.16 7.45 -6.47
CA LEU A 902 -27.27 8.33 -5.69
C LEU A 902 -26.10 8.89 -6.49
N GLN A 903 -25.68 8.20 -7.54
CA GLN A 903 -24.61 8.66 -8.43
C GLN A 903 -25.11 9.67 -9.46
N HIS A 904 -26.42 9.74 -9.72
CA HIS A 904 -27.00 10.70 -10.64
C HIS A 904 -27.10 12.10 -10.00
N PRO A 905 -26.78 13.20 -10.72
CA PRO A 905 -26.85 14.56 -10.17
C PRO A 905 -28.24 14.95 -9.64
N GLN A 906 -29.30 14.50 -10.32
CA GLN A 906 -30.70 14.79 -9.97
C GLN A 906 -31.31 13.80 -8.96
N LEU A 907 -30.53 12.83 -8.44
CA LEU A 907 -30.99 11.84 -7.46
C LEU A 907 -32.34 11.21 -7.87
N GLY A 908 -33.35 11.25 -6.99
CA GLY A 908 -34.67 10.67 -7.24
C GLY A 908 -35.43 11.29 -8.42
N ALA A 909 -35.07 12.50 -8.84
CA ALA A 909 -35.64 13.17 -10.01
C ALA A 909 -34.96 12.79 -11.33
N ALA A 910 -33.97 11.88 -11.32
CA ALA A 910 -33.30 11.41 -12.53
C ALA A 910 -34.30 10.92 -13.60
N PRO A 911 -34.11 11.25 -14.89
CA PRO A 911 -34.97 10.75 -15.96
C PRO A 911 -34.79 9.25 -16.14
N ALA A 912 -35.84 8.57 -16.59
CA ALA A 912 -35.74 7.18 -16.98
C ALA A 912 -35.16 7.06 -18.41
N PRO A 913 -34.40 6.00 -18.73
CA PRO A 913 -33.88 5.78 -20.06
C PRO A 913 -35.02 5.57 -21.08
N ALA A 914 -34.89 6.18 -22.26
CA ALA A 914 -35.90 6.11 -23.31
C ALA A 914 -35.95 4.75 -24.02
N SER A 915 -34.85 3.99 -24.00
CA SER A 915 -34.75 2.66 -24.60
C SER A 915 -33.83 1.75 -23.78
N ALA A 916 -33.87 0.45 -24.07
CA ALA A 916 -32.99 -0.52 -23.41
C ALA A 916 -31.50 -0.35 -23.78
N ASP A 917 -31.24 0.28 -24.93
CA ASP A 917 -29.89 0.54 -25.46
C ASP A 917 -29.42 1.98 -25.15
N ALA A 918 -30.05 2.66 -24.19
CA ALA A 918 -29.69 4.02 -23.83
C ALA A 918 -28.21 4.11 -23.36
N ASP A 919 -27.48 5.08 -23.90
CA ASP A 919 -26.08 5.32 -23.52
C ASP A 919 -26.00 5.71 -22.04
N ARG A 920 -25.04 5.11 -21.34
CA ARG A 920 -24.77 5.38 -19.91
C ARG A 920 -24.15 6.75 -19.67
N GLY A 921 -23.63 7.42 -20.70
CA GLY A 921 -22.97 8.71 -20.57
C GLY A 921 -21.80 8.67 -19.56
N SER A 922 -21.71 9.69 -18.71
CA SER A 922 -20.72 9.77 -17.61
C SER A 922 -21.15 9.05 -16.33
N HIS A 923 -22.27 8.32 -16.33
CA HIS A 923 -22.75 7.68 -15.11
C HIS A 923 -21.88 6.45 -14.75
N PRO A 924 -21.33 6.36 -13.52
CA PRO A 924 -20.31 5.36 -13.19
C PRO A 924 -20.86 3.92 -13.13
N LEU A 925 -22.17 3.75 -12.93
CA LEU A 925 -22.82 2.44 -12.73
C LEU A 925 -23.82 2.06 -13.82
N GLY A 926 -24.00 2.87 -14.87
CA GLY A 926 -24.95 2.60 -15.95
C GLY A 926 -26.20 3.48 -15.89
N VAL A 927 -27.35 2.98 -16.34
CA VAL A 927 -28.60 3.75 -16.44
C VAL A 927 -29.43 3.71 -15.14
N VAL A 928 -30.41 4.62 -15.02
CA VAL A 928 -31.31 4.72 -13.86
C VAL A 928 -32.77 4.40 -14.27
N PRO A 929 -33.14 3.11 -14.41
CA PRO A 929 -34.47 2.71 -14.88
C PRO A 929 -35.59 3.16 -13.92
N HIS A 930 -36.80 3.32 -14.45
CA HIS A 930 -37.98 3.55 -13.63
C HIS A 930 -38.46 2.23 -13.00
N GLN A 931 -38.84 1.26 -13.83
CA GLN A 931 -39.34 -0.04 -13.39
C GLN A 931 -38.61 -1.19 -14.10
N LEU A 932 -38.29 -2.22 -13.33
CA LEU A 932 -37.77 -3.51 -13.77
C LEU A 932 -38.77 -4.60 -13.42
N ARG A 933 -39.21 -5.38 -14.41
CA ARG A 933 -40.02 -6.58 -14.22
C ARG A 933 -39.25 -7.83 -14.62
N GLY A 934 -39.02 -8.73 -13.69
CA GLY A 934 -38.31 -9.97 -13.95
C GLY A 934 -39.23 -11.18 -13.98
N PHE A 935 -38.89 -12.13 -14.85
CA PHE A 935 -39.64 -13.36 -15.10
C PHE A 935 -38.67 -14.55 -15.04
N LEU A 936 -38.77 -15.39 -14.00
CA LEU A 936 -37.83 -16.51 -13.80
C LEU A 936 -38.17 -17.75 -14.62
N PHE A 937 -39.35 -17.82 -15.24
CA PHE A 937 -39.67 -18.95 -16.12
C PHE A 937 -38.85 -18.92 -17.42
N ASN A 938 -38.50 -17.72 -17.91
CA ASN A 938 -37.69 -17.52 -19.12
C ASN A 938 -36.42 -16.69 -18.90
N PHE A 939 -36.09 -16.36 -17.64
CA PHE A 939 -34.91 -15.58 -17.24
C PHE A 939 -34.80 -14.21 -17.92
N GLN A 940 -35.92 -13.52 -18.13
CA GLN A 940 -35.96 -12.19 -18.75
C GLN A 940 -36.24 -11.08 -17.75
N ASN A 941 -35.58 -9.93 -17.93
CA ASN A 941 -35.90 -8.67 -17.25
C ASN A 941 -36.38 -7.65 -18.28
N LYS A 942 -37.54 -7.03 -18.05
CA LYS A 942 -38.11 -5.98 -18.89
C LYS A 942 -38.02 -4.63 -18.17
N MET A 943 -37.49 -3.63 -18.85
CA MET A 943 -37.55 -2.24 -18.42
C MET A 943 -38.87 -1.63 -18.85
N ILE A 944 -39.57 -0.99 -17.93
CA ILE A 944 -40.86 -0.35 -18.18
C ILE A 944 -40.80 1.10 -17.73
N HIS A 945 -41.36 1.98 -18.56
CA HIS A 945 -41.55 3.38 -18.26
C HIS A 945 -43.05 3.65 -18.08
N ALA A 946 -43.43 4.11 -16.90
CA ALA A 946 -44.78 4.54 -16.59
C ALA A 946 -44.80 6.01 -16.14
N PRO A 947 -45.58 6.90 -16.80
CA PRO A 947 -45.75 8.26 -16.34
C PRO A 947 -46.63 8.34 -15.08
N GLY A 948 -46.57 9.47 -14.38
CA GLY A 948 -47.50 9.81 -13.31
C GLY A 948 -48.94 9.86 -13.79
N TYR A 949 -49.87 9.31 -13.01
CA TYR A 949 -51.29 9.31 -13.34
C TYR A 949 -52.03 10.39 -12.54
N VAL A 950 -52.79 11.23 -13.25
CA VAL A 950 -53.51 12.38 -12.67
C VAL A 950 -54.58 11.99 -11.65
N HIS A 951 -55.17 10.79 -11.78
CA HIS A 951 -56.15 10.25 -10.83
C HIS A 951 -55.56 9.13 -9.96
N CYS A 952 -54.23 9.10 -9.78
CA CYS A 952 -53.60 8.11 -8.91
C CYS A 952 -54.14 8.20 -7.48
N SER A 953 -54.47 7.04 -6.90
CA SER A 953 -54.96 6.89 -5.53
C SER A 953 -53.93 7.22 -4.44
N ALA A 954 -52.65 7.37 -4.79
CA ALA A 954 -51.57 7.64 -3.82
C ALA A 954 -50.79 8.94 -4.10
N CYS A 955 -50.50 9.27 -5.36
CA CYS A 955 -49.60 10.39 -5.69
C CYS A 955 -50.24 11.49 -6.55
N SER A 956 -51.55 11.47 -6.77
CA SER A 956 -52.22 12.57 -7.47
C SER A 956 -52.19 13.86 -6.65
N ASN A 957 -52.19 15.02 -7.32
CA ASN A 957 -52.23 16.31 -6.65
C ASN A 957 -53.46 16.47 -5.74
N LYS A 958 -54.62 15.90 -6.13
CA LYS A 958 -55.83 15.89 -5.29
C LYS A 958 -55.62 15.16 -3.97
N ILE A 959 -55.01 13.97 -4.03
CA ILE A 959 -54.70 13.17 -2.83
C ILE A 959 -53.66 13.87 -1.95
N LEU A 960 -52.60 14.42 -2.54
CA LEU A 960 -51.56 15.14 -1.78
C LEU A 960 -52.12 16.39 -1.08
N THR A 961 -52.98 17.16 -1.75
CA THR A 961 -53.63 18.34 -1.17
C THR A 961 -54.60 17.94 -0.05
N ALA A 962 -55.40 16.90 -0.26
CA ALA A 962 -56.32 16.40 0.77
C ALA A 962 -55.58 15.85 2.01
N PHE A 963 -54.39 15.27 1.82
CA PHE A 963 -53.53 14.86 2.92
C PHE A 963 -52.91 16.06 3.65
N ASP A 964 -52.48 17.10 2.93
CA ASP A 964 -51.94 18.34 3.52
C ASP A 964 -52.99 19.02 4.43
N ASP A 965 -54.22 19.12 3.95
CA ASP A 965 -55.34 19.73 4.69
C ASP A 965 -55.80 18.88 5.88
N GLY A 966 -55.83 17.55 5.72
CA GLY A 966 -56.50 16.63 6.64
C GLY A 966 -55.58 15.80 7.55
N GLY A 967 -54.28 15.69 7.26
CA GLY A 967 -53.30 14.94 8.03
C GLY A 967 -53.78 13.54 8.48
N TRP A 968 -53.77 13.31 9.80
CA TRP A 968 -54.27 12.07 10.39
C TRP A 968 -55.75 11.80 10.09
N ASP A 969 -56.60 12.84 10.07
CA ASP A 969 -58.03 12.67 9.82
C ASP A 969 -58.28 12.20 8.38
N PHE A 970 -57.47 12.63 7.41
CA PHE A 970 -57.52 12.10 6.05
C PHE A 970 -57.19 10.59 6.02
N VAL A 971 -56.11 10.18 6.67
CA VAL A 971 -55.70 8.76 6.74
C VAL A 971 -56.75 7.93 7.48
N LYS A 972 -57.29 8.45 8.58
CA LYS A 972 -58.36 7.80 9.35
C LYS A 972 -59.60 7.57 8.48
N ARG A 973 -59.98 8.53 7.64
CA ARG A 973 -61.10 8.36 6.70
C ARG A 973 -60.76 7.34 5.62
N ALA A 974 -59.56 7.38 5.05
CA ALA A 974 -59.08 6.39 4.08
C ALA A 974 -59.04 4.94 4.60
N MET A 975 -58.88 4.74 5.91
CA MET A 975 -58.96 3.42 6.53
C MET A 975 -60.41 2.93 6.73
N ASN A 976 -61.34 3.83 7.08
CA ASN A 976 -62.69 3.48 7.53
C ASN A 976 -63.76 3.57 6.44
N GLU A 977 -63.60 4.47 5.47
CA GLU A 977 -64.59 4.77 4.41
C GLU A 977 -64.18 4.05 3.10
N THR A 978 -64.92 3.00 2.72
CA THR A 978 -64.76 2.34 1.41
C THR A 978 -65.14 3.29 0.27
N GLY A 979 -64.30 3.42 -0.75
CA GLY A 979 -64.54 4.31 -1.89
C GLY A 979 -64.03 5.75 -1.71
N PHE A 980 -63.58 6.13 -0.50
CA PHE A 980 -63.16 7.50 -0.21
C PHE A 980 -61.94 7.94 -1.03
N ILE A 981 -60.95 7.07 -1.18
CA ILE A 981 -59.72 7.38 -1.93
C ILE A 981 -60.04 7.53 -3.43
N GLU A 982 -60.93 6.69 -3.97
CA GLU A 982 -61.39 6.73 -5.35
C GLU A 982 -62.12 8.04 -5.66
N GLU A 983 -62.98 8.51 -4.75
CA GLU A 983 -63.68 9.79 -4.89
C GLU A 983 -62.71 10.98 -4.81
N VAL A 984 -61.80 11.02 -3.83
CA VAL A 984 -60.84 12.13 -3.70
C VAL A 984 -59.88 12.21 -4.89
N SER A 985 -59.38 11.07 -5.37
CA SER A 985 -58.49 11.02 -6.54
C SER A 985 -59.19 11.35 -7.86
N GLY A 986 -60.53 11.24 -7.91
CA GLY A 986 -61.33 11.33 -9.13
C GLY A 986 -61.37 10.02 -9.93
N LEU A 987 -60.80 8.94 -9.40
CA LEU A 987 -60.85 7.61 -10.02
C LEU A 987 -62.30 7.09 -10.09
N ALA A 988 -63.13 7.41 -9.10
CA ALA A 988 -64.54 7.02 -9.09
C ALA A 988 -65.33 7.62 -10.28
N GLU A 989 -65.01 8.85 -10.69
CA GLU A 989 -65.62 9.49 -11.86
C GLU A 989 -65.17 8.80 -13.16
N VAL A 990 -63.90 8.44 -13.25
CA VAL A 990 -63.36 7.68 -14.40
C VAL A 990 -64.00 6.30 -14.51
N GLN A 991 -64.16 5.59 -13.38
CA GLN A 991 -64.83 4.29 -13.33
C GLN A 991 -66.31 4.40 -13.73
N ARG A 992 -67.02 5.43 -13.23
CA ARG A 992 -68.40 5.73 -13.62
C ARG A 992 -68.52 6.03 -15.11
N ALA A 993 -67.59 6.80 -15.68
CA ALA A 993 -67.56 7.11 -17.11
C ALA A 993 -67.27 5.87 -17.96
N ALA A 994 -66.33 5.01 -17.55
CA ALA A 994 -66.04 3.75 -18.24
C ALA A 994 -67.24 2.80 -18.25
N ALA A 995 -67.93 2.65 -17.11
CA ALA A 995 -69.13 1.82 -16.99
C ALA A 995 -70.30 2.36 -17.85
N ALA A 996 -70.42 3.68 -18.01
CA ALA A 996 -71.42 4.29 -18.88
C ALA A 996 -71.17 3.99 -20.37
N VAL A 997 -69.91 4.02 -20.81
CA VAL A 997 -69.51 3.67 -22.18
C VAL A 997 -69.71 2.18 -22.47
N GLU A 998 -69.40 1.31 -21.50
CA GLU A 998 -69.62 -0.13 -21.61
C GLU A 998 -71.12 -0.48 -21.71
N GLY A 999 -71.97 0.28 -20.99
CA GLY A 999 -73.43 0.17 -21.10
C GLY A 999 -74.04 0.74 -22.39
N GLU A 1000 -73.34 1.63 -23.10
CA GLU A 1000 -73.76 2.15 -24.42
C GLU A 1000 -73.32 1.25 -25.59
N LEU A 1001 -72.35 0.36 -25.38
CA LEU A 1001 -71.83 -0.59 -26.39
C LEU A 1001 -72.66 -1.89 -26.50
N ASP A 1002 -73.68 -2.08 -25.66
CA ASP A 1002 -74.57 -3.24 -25.71
C ASP A 1002 -75.78 -2.99 -26.65
N TRP A 1003 -75.50 -2.62 -27.91
CA TRP A 1003 -76.51 -2.52 -28.98
C TRP A 1003 -76.11 -3.28 -30.25
N SER A 1004 -76.97 -4.26 -30.56
CA SER A 1004 -77.22 -5.00 -31.81
C SER A 1004 -76.20 -6.05 -32.27
N ASP A 1005 -76.41 -7.30 -31.83
CA ASP A 1005 -76.16 -8.48 -32.65
C ASP A 1005 -77.46 -9.32 -32.78
N GLU A 1006 -78.39 -8.82 -33.60
CA GLU A 1006 -79.23 -9.66 -34.46
C GLU A 1006 -78.67 -9.51 -35.89
N ASP A 1007 -77.80 -10.41 -36.33
CA ASP A 1007 -77.99 -11.20 -37.56
C ASP A 1007 -76.73 -12.00 -37.98
N ALA A 1008 -76.96 -13.31 -38.08
CA ALA A 1008 -76.34 -14.34 -38.90
C ALA A 1008 -75.08 -14.04 -39.75
N GLY A 1009 -74.11 -14.97 -39.67
CA GLY A 1009 -73.21 -15.27 -40.79
C GLY A 1009 -72.01 -16.15 -40.43
N ASP A 1010 -72.10 -17.45 -40.73
CA ASP A 1010 -70.98 -18.40 -40.77
C ASP A 1010 -69.75 -17.86 -41.52
N GLY A 1011 -68.55 -18.12 -41.01
CA GLY A 1011 -67.31 -17.88 -41.73
C GLY A 1011 -66.06 -18.26 -40.94
N GLU A 1012 -65.47 -19.40 -41.29
CA GLU A 1012 -64.15 -19.88 -40.84
C GLU A 1012 -63.04 -18.81 -40.97
N GLY A 1013 -62.04 -18.84 -40.08
CA GLY A 1013 -60.77 -18.15 -40.34
C GLY A 1013 -59.84 -17.95 -39.14
N GLU A 1014 -58.79 -18.77 -39.10
CA GLU A 1014 -57.42 -18.47 -38.64
C GLU A 1014 -57.15 -18.06 -37.18
N MET A 1015 -56.41 -18.94 -36.48
CA MET A 1015 -55.55 -18.57 -35.35
C MET A 1015 -54.19 -18.10 -35.86
N ILE A 1016 -53.79 -16.90 -35.43
CA ILE A 1016 -52.40 -16.56 -35.05
C ILE A 1016 -52.45 -16.00 -33.63
#